data_AF-A0A9X0CG28-F1
#
_entry.id   AF-A0A9X0CG28-F1
#
_cell.length_a   1.000
_cell.length_b   1.000
_cell.length_c   1.000
_cell.angle_alpha   90.00
_cell.angle_beta   90.00
_cell.angle_gamma   90.00
#
_symmetry.space_group_name_H-M   'P 1'
#
loop_
_entity.id
_entity.type
_entity.pdbx_description
1 polymer ?
#
loop_
_entity_poly.entity_id
_entity_poly.type
_entity_poly.pdbx_seq_one_letter_code
_entity_poly.pdbx_strand_id
1 'polypeptide(L)'
;MPLSYENNFALRLELYGCEPDYYFVAWLMLARTPFTIDSVASWEDLDHSKTLIEDVQYQVSDILKKTPGFLSVQVQHFSPREVAEGAQLTAEVKIECLRASQTHLVTLLKETIASGRTRLFNSKYFELQYTADQVNLLANISWNLTADFKEAKEILPDESYVIEVITASPKLNSIVTQPLELNFQWELSTVDEDTGQFSPLVILAGKGSNITVSAQEMSVGLTYVRVSAYPKAVNGAISYDFGFVRILPRLEAKVTGPNRALKGQGPIELHVVTHGKLHDSQFGYKAPNVEFVWSCREDNTTTSNASLPFDSPFGNHTTNKGCFGYDPGILHSTSEQRVLINPDFMISKRTYVFQVLVTQGIRSVIASHKIQTDTNISLAIKCHANCEQKVSTHRKLVLETKCTGMSCSFLSNYRWSLYVGLYNGSNHSWKEIENLANISLTSLTGPSLVIGRGDISHKKSALLRNKTYKIHIVAWLDEENYQEDSYIFQTNVPPSTRAKDDGCFVDPKIGEAITTEFTVECINWTDTDLPLTYQFSYETQFGIVVFHAGQQPNVTTELPIGNQMTNYSLQLQLEIIDSFGDYSVVFITVQVRQPTSDLTESQGQLDGLFQSGNVDKAMQMAFAMLSATQDSDSQSYKSSLIDNMANMKVASVQQASLVVGLLAMATDGDGLSGDSQDKVLNLLGSTVDFISSQMASGGMDSDLVKSIGTGLFSGIGNVLNVASSEAGSEGEETEEETDSEAMKEQSKGRAKNALNLVSQVGDSLMSTKAVGEEPTTFKTKSLEVLLDRQKSSDMGGKKLGEGSSGVALPSAGSLFGQSSPDAVDSQVPGLKLFIPLLRIPEDL
;
A
#
# COMPACT_ATOMS: atom_id res chain seq x y z
N MET A 1 50.60 -102.60 2.39
CA MET A 1 51.98 -103.14 2.28
C MET A 1 52.37 -103.13 0.81
N PRO A 2 53.59 -102.69 0.47
CA PRO A 2 54.74 -103.60 0.55
C PRO A 2 55.89 -103.09 1.42
N LEU A 3 56.63 -104.08 1.92
CA LEU A 3 57.84 -103.98 2.73
C LEU A 3 59.07 -103.71 1.83
N SER A 4 59.97 -102.85 2.32
CA SER A 4 61.39 -102.63 1.95
C SER A 4 61.72 -102.13 0.54
N TYR A 5 62.40 -100.98 0.44
CA TYR A 5 63.86 -100.93 0.20
C TYR A 5 64.41 -99.49 0.32
N GLU A 6 65.62 -99.40 0.86
CA GLU A 6 66.33 -98.24 1.39
C GLU A 6 66.99 -97.32 0.33
N ASN A 7 67.37 -96.13 0.82
CA ASN A 7 68.45 -95.24 0.35
C ASN A 7 68.32 -94.59 -1.04
N ASN A 8 67.60 -93.47 -1.08
CA ASN A 8 67.93 -92.36 -1.97
C ASN A 8 67.97 -91.06 -1.15
N PHE A 9 69.10 -90.37 -1.19
CA PHE A 9 69.24 -89.01 -0.67
C PHE A 9 68.25 -88.11 -1.44
N ALA A 10 67.18 -87.68 -0.78
CA ALA A 10 66.32 -86.63 -1.29
C ALA A 10 66.87 -85.29 -0.78
N LEU A 11 67.48 -84.51 -1.67
CA LEU A 11 67.78 -83.10 -1.45
C LEU A 11 66.45 -82.36 -1.24
N ARG A 12 66.18 -81.91 -0.02
CA ARG A 12 65.16 -80.88 0.25
C ARG A 12 65.82 -79.52 0.02
N LEU A 13 65.69 -79.01 -1.20
CA LEU A 13 66.00 -77.62 -1.52
C LEU A 13 64.80 -76.76 -1.11
N GLU A 14 64.95 -76.00 -0.02
CA GLU A 14 64.02 -74.92 0.32
C GLU A 14 64.57 -73.62 -0.29
N LEU A 15 63.93 -73.16 -1.37
CA LEU A 15 64.19 -71.86 -1.98
C LEU A 15 63.53 -70.77 -1.13
N TYR A 16 64.33 -70.05 -0.36
CA TYR A 16 63.92 -68.80 0.28
C TYR A 16 64.29 -67.63 -0.64
N GLY A 17 63.30 -66.88 -1.13
CA GLY A 17 63.51 -65.55 -1.71
C GLY A 17 63.40 -65.36 -3.24
N CYS A 18 62.78 -66.27 -3.99
CA CYS A 18 62.42 -65.99 -5.40
C CYS A 18 61.00 -65.41 -5.46
N GLU A 19 60.83 -64.27 -6.14
CA GLU A 19 59.50 -63.83 -6.57
C GLU A 19 58.89 -64.89 -7.49
N PRO A 20 57.63 -65.29 -7.28
CA PRO A 20 56.97 -66.23 -8.16
C PRO A 20 56.90 -65.68 -9.59
N ASP A 21 57.46 -66.44 -10.54
CA ASP A 21 57.54 -66.10 -11.95
C ASP A 21 56.28 -66.47 -12.74
N TYR A 22 55.32 -67.16 -12.10
CA TYR A 22 54.08 -67.59 -12.74
C TYR A 22 52.88 -67.61 -11.76
N TYR A 23 51.69 -67.31 -12.29
CA TYR A 23 50.45 -67.27 -11.52
C TYR A 23 49.22 -67.45 -12.42
N PHE A 24 48.05 -67.66 -11.81
CA PHE A 24 46.75 -67.52 -12.46
C PHE A 24 45.76 -66.80 -11.55
N VAL A 25 44.76 -66.15 -12.12
CA VAL A 25 43.69 -65.47 -11.40
C VAL A 25 42.38 -66.19 -11.61
N ALA A 26 41.69 -66.51 -10.51
CA ALA A 26 40.40 -67.18 -10.51
C ALA A 26 39.36 -66.37 -9.74
N TRP A 27 38.12 -66.41 -10.22
CA TRP A 27 36.97 -65.80 -9.58
C TRP A 27 36.23 -66.83 -8.74
N LEU A 28 36.17 -66.58 -7.44
CA LEU A 28 35.56 -67.46 -6.45
C LEU A 28 34.40 -66.74 -5.78
N MET A 29 33.17 -67.15 -6.11
CA MET A 29 31.96 -66.55 -5.55
C MET A 29 31.74 -67.02 -4.11
N LEU A 30 31.49 -66.10 -3.19
CA LEU A 30 31.16 -66.43 -1.82
C LEU A 30 29.70 -66.90 -1.72
N ALA A 31 29.46 -67.89 -0.86
CA ALA A 31 28.14 -68.46 -0.68
C ALA A 31 27.28 -67.57 0.22
N ARG A 32 26.11 -67.12 -0.28
CA ARG A 32 25.11 -66.35 0.47
C ARG A 32 25.62 -64.99 0.98
N THR A 33 26.56 -64.39 0.26
CA THR A 33 27.10 -63.06 0.59
C THR A 33 26.73 -62.10 -0.55
N PRO A 34 25.69 -61.26 -0.36
CA PRO A 34 25.27 -60.32 -1.39
C PRO A 34 26.36 -59.27 -1.62
N PHE A 35 26.46 -58.77 -2.84
CA PHE A 35 27.31 -57.63 -3.16
C PHE A 35 26.60 -56.33 -2.78
N THR A 36 27.29 -55.47 -2.02
CA THR A 36 26.76 -54.16 -1.59
C THR A 36 27.67 -53.02 -2.05
N ILE A 37 27.18 -51.78 -1.99
CA ILE A 37 27.97 -50.60 -2.36
C ILE A 37 29.18 -50.42 -1.45
N ASP A 38 29.06 -50.78 -0.18
CA ASP A 38 30.19 -50.81 0.75
C ASP A 38 31.27 -51.78 0.29
N SER A 39 30.90 -52.90 -0.36
CA SER A 39 31.86 -53.87 -0.92
C SER A 39 32.75 -53.27 -2.02
N VAL A 40 32.34 -52.15 -2.62
CA VAL A 40 33.13 -51.38 -3.61
C VAL A 40 34.10 -50.44 -2.90
N ALA A 41 33.66 -49.78 -1.83
CA ALA A 41 34.47 -48.83 -1.05
C ALA A 41 35.47 -49.51 -0.09
N SER A 42 35.26 -50.78 0.23
CA SER A 42 35.86 -51.44 1.39
C SER A 42 37.28 -51.99 1.20
N TRP A 43 38.00 -51.68 0.12
CA TRP A 43 39.43 -51.99 0.04
C TRP A 43 40.27 -51.11 0.99
N GLU A 44 39.75 -49.94 1.37
CA GLU A 44 40.45 -48.99 2.26
C GLU A 44 39.94 -48.99 3.72
N ASP A 45 38.80 -49.63 4.02
CA ASP A 45 38.20 -49.66 5.37
C ASP A 45 38.53 -50.96 6.15
N LEU A 46 38.99 -50.82 7.39
CA LEU A 46 40.10 -51.63 7.93
C LEU A 46 39.73 -52.91 8.73
N ASP A 47 38.45 -53.21 8.97
CA ASP A 47 38.07 -54.36 9.81
C ASP A 47 37.26 -55.46 9.09
N HIS A 48 36.18 -55.14 8.35
CA HIS A 48 35.28 -56.18 7.80
C HIS A 48 35.83 -56.86 6.55
N SER A 49 36.40 -56.09 5.61
CA SER A 49 37.01 -56.64 4.40
C SER A 49 38.25 -57.46 4.69
N LYS A 50 39.00 -57.09 5.72
CA LYS A 50 40.21 -57.79 6.13
C LYS A 50 39.89 -59.22 6.58
N THR A 51 38.81 -59.41 7.34
CA THR A 51 38.39 -60.76 7.78
C THR A 51 37.97 -61.62 6.58
N LEU A 52 37.21 -61.05 5.63
CA LEU A 52 36.80 -61.75 4.40
C LEU A 52 37.99 -62.11 3.50
N ILE A 53 38.96 -61.21 3.33
CA ILE A 53 40.19 -61.46 2.57
C ILE A 53 40.98 -62.60 3.23
N GLU A 54 41.18 -62.54 4.55
CA GLU A 54 41.89 -63.57 5.31
C GLU A 54 41.20 -64.93 5.22
N ASP A 55 39.86 -64.97 5.31
CA ASP A 55 39.07 -66.20 5.17
C ASP A 55 39.21 -66.82 3.77
N VAL A 56 39.12 -66.00 2.72
CA VAL A 56 39.29 -66.46 1.32
C VAL A 56 40.71 -66.99 1.12
N GLN A 57 41.74 -66.26 1.56
CA GLN A 57 43.13 -66.68 1.45
C GLN A 57 43.39 -67.97 2.23
N TYR A 58 42.88 -68.07 3.46
CA TYR A 58 43.02 -69.26 4.29
C TYR A 58 42.38 -70.48 3.63
N GLN A 59 41.15 -70.35 3.13
CA GLN A 59 40.43 -71.47 2.51
C GLN A 59 41.13 -71.94 1.21
N VAL A 60 41.53 -71.02 0.34
CA VAL A 60 42.25 -71.39 -0.89
C VAL A 60 43.61 -72.01 -0.57
N SER A 61 44.33 -71.46 0.41
CA SER A 61 45.60 -72.02 0.88
C SER A 61 45.41 -73.41 1.51
N ASP A 62 44.36 -73.64 2.30
CA ASP A 62 44.09 -74.96 2.88
C ASP A 62 43.86 -76.04 1.83
N ILE A 63 43.14 -75.69 0.75
CA ILE A 63 42.89 -76.58 -0.40
C ILE A 63 44.19 -76.91 -1.13
N LEU A 64 45.08 -75.93 -1.33
CA LEU A 64 46.22 -76.05 -2.26
C LEU A 64 47.58 -76.31 -1.60
N LYS A 65 47.77 -76.00 -0.31
CA LYS A 65 49.09 -76.03 0.37
C LYS A 65 49.81 -77.38 0.36
N LYS A 66 49.07 -78.49 0.22
CA LYS A 66 49.64 -79.85 0.17
C LYS A 66 49.96 -80.31 -1.25
N THR A 67 49.63 -79.50 -2.26
CA THR A 67 49.80 -79.83 -3.66
C THR A 67 51.13 -79.26 -4.16
N PRO A 68 52.04 -80.10 -4.70
CA PRO A 68 53.31 -79.63 -5.23
C PRO A 68 53.12 -78.52 -6.27
N GLY A 69 53.90 -77.45 -6.14
CA GLY A 69 53.90 -76.32 -7.07
C GLY A 69 52.99 -75.14 -6.70
N PHE A 70 52.21 -75.21 -5.62
CA PHE A 70 51.56 -74.04 -5.01
C PHE A 70 52.57 -73.19 -4.21
N LEU A 71 52.51 -71.87 -4.33
CA LEU A 71 53.42 -70.94 -3.65
C LEU A 71 52.67 -70.01 -2.69
N SER A 72 51.71 -69.24 -3.20
CA SER A 72 50.98 -68.23 -2.41
C SER A 72 49.60 -67.95 -2.97
N VAL A 73 48.77 -67.23 -2.20
CA VAL A 73 47.46 -66.76 -2.61
C VAL A 73 47.22 -65.32 -2.17
N GLN A 74 46.71 -64.50 -3.08
CA GLN A 74 46.40 -63.10 -2.84
C GLN A 74 45.02 -62.77 -3.42
N VAL A 75 44.14 -62.18 -2.60
CA VAL A 75 42.88 -61.60 -3.09
C VAL A 75 43.23 -60.23 -3.68
N GLN A 76 42.83 -59.98 -4.92
CA GLN A 76 43.12 -58.75 -5.65
C GLN A 76 42.01 -57.71 -5.47
N HIS A 77 40.75 -58.13 -5.56
CA HIS A 77 39.57 -57.29 -5.36
C HIS A 77 38.32 -58.16 -5.20
N PHE A 78 37.21 -57.52 -4.85
CA PHE A 78 35.88 -58.12 -4.91
C PHE A 78 35.06 -57.51 -6.04
N SER A 79 34.24 -58.32 -6.69
CA SER A 79 33.37 -57.88 -7.77
C SER A 79 31.99 -58.55 -7.73
N PRO A 80 30.95 -57.91 -8.29
CA PRO A 80 29.61 -58.50 -8.32
C PRO A 80 29.49 -59.53 -9.44
N ARG A 81 28.85 -60.67 -9.18
CA ARG A 81 28.47 -61.64 -10.22
C ARG A 81 27.04 -62.11 -10.02
N GLU A 82 26.32 -62.26 -11.13
CA GLU A 82 24.91 -62.64 -11.10
C GLU A 82 24.74 -64.14 -10.89
N VAL A 83 23.84 -64.50 -9.98
CA VAL A 83 23.24 -65.83 -9.88
C VAL A 83 21.72 -65.67 -9.73
N ALA A 84 20.97 -66.77 -9.78
CA ALA A 84 19.51 -66.74 -9.63
C ALA A 84 18.99 -66.07 -8.33
N GLU A 85 19.86 -65.85 -7.34
CA GLU A 85 19.58 -65.21 -6.05
C GLU A 85 20.03 -63.74 -5.99
N GLY A 86 20.43 -63.14 -7.12
CA GLY A 86 20.91 -61.74 -7.26
C GLY A 86 22.44 -61.61 -7.35
N ALA A 87 22.94 -60.37 -7.30
CA ALA A 87 24.37 -60.09 -7.36
C ALA A 87 25.10 -60.54 -6.08
N GLN A 88 26.02 -61.50 -6.22
CA GLN A 88 26.81 -62.06 -5.11
C GLN A 88 28.25 -61.57 -5.15
N LEU A 89 28.85 -61.45 -3.96
CA LEU A 89 30.24 -61.07 -3.75
C LEU A 89 31.17 -62.16 -4.31
N THR A 90 32.04 -61.78 -5.25
CA THR A 90 33.01 -62.68 -5.87
C THR A 90 34.42 -62.19 -5.61
N ALA A 91 35.24 -63.04 -5.01
CA ALA A 91 36.64 -62.76 -4.75
C ALA A 91 37.48 -63.05 -6.00
N GLU A 92 38.33 -62.11 -6.39
CA GLU A 92 39.29 -62.30 -7.47
C GLU A 92 40.63 -62.66 -6.86
N VAL A 93 41.06 -63.90 -7.10
CA VAL A 93 42.13 -64.52 -6.33
C VAL A 93 43.29 -64.86 -7.25
N LYS A 94 44.41 -64.17 -7.06
CA LYS A 94 45.71 -64.47 -7.66
C LYS A 94 46.37 -65.61 -6.90
N ILE A 95 46.64 -66.70 -7.59
CA ILE A 95 47.32 -67.88 -7.05
C ILE A 95 48.67 -68.01 -7.72
N GLU A 96 49.73 -67.88 -6.93
CA GLU A 96 51.11 -67.99 -7.39
C GLU A 96 51.55 -69.45 -7.35
N CYS A 97 52.08 -69.94 -8.47
CA CYS A 97 52.37 -71.36 -8.64
C CYS A 97 53.41 -71.62 -9.72
N LEU A 98 54.06 -72.77 -9.69
CA LEU A 98 54.93 -73.23 -10.79
C LEU A 98 54.10 -73.47 -12.07
N ARG A 99 54.58 -72.98 -13.22
CA ARG A 99 53.90 -73.11 -14.52
C ARG A 99 53.44 -74.54 -14.82
N ALA A 100 54.29 -75.54 -14.56
CA ALA A 100 53.98 -76.96 -14.79
C ALA A 100 52.83 -77.52 -13.93
N SER A 101 52.48 -76.84 -12.83
CA SER A 101 51.46 -77.28 -11.87
C SER A 101 50.11 -76.59 -12.04
N GLN A 102 50.00 -75.58 -12.91
CA GLN A 102 48.79 -74.76 -13.09
C GLN A 102 47.53 -75.60 -13.35
N THR A 103 47.54 -76.46 -14.38
CA THR A 103 46.36 -77.24 -14.77
C THR A 103 45.88 -78.14 -13.62
N HIS A 104 46.82 -78.71 -12.87
CA HIS A 104 46.50 -79.56 -11.73
C HIS A 104 45.88 -78.75 -10.58
N LEU A 105 46.45 -77.60 -10.24
CA LEU A 105 45.96 -76.71 -9.19
C LEU A 105 44.58 -76.14 -9.50
N VAL A 106 44.34 -75.69 -10.75
CA VAL A 106 43.03 -75.19 -11.21
C VAL A 106 41.98 -76.29 -11.12
N THR A 107 42.30 -77.50 -11.60
CA THR A 107 41.38 -78.64 -11.57
C THR A 107 41.03 -79.03 -10.13
N LEU A 108 42.03 -79.14 -9.25
CA LEU A 108 41.84 -79.46 -7.85
C LEU A 108 40.98 -78.42 -7.13
N LEU A 109 41.25 -77.13 -7.35
CA LEU A 109 40.48 -76.04 -6.75
C LEU A 109 39.01 -76.09 -7.22
N LYS A 110 38.80 -76.24 -8.53
CA LYS A 110 37.47 -76.34 -9.14
C LYS A 110 36.68 -77.54 -8.62
N GLU A 111 37.28 -78.73 -8.60
CA GLU A 111 36.64 -79.95 -8.10
C GLU A 111 36.34 -79.87 -6.60
N THR A 112 37.23 -79.28 -5.81
CA THR A 112 37.03 -79.13 -4.37
C THR A 112 35.87 -78.17 -4.06
N ILE A 113 35.77 -77.06 -4.78
CA ILE A 113 34.64 -76.13 -4.68
C ILE A 113 33.35 -76.83 -5.12
N ALA A 114 33.37 -77.52 -6.27
CA ALA A 114 32.21 -78.24 -6.80
C ALA A 114 31.71 -79.35 -5.86
N SER A 115 32.62 -80.00 -5.12
CA SER A 115 32.27 -81.02 -4.13
C SER A 115 31.55 -80.48 -2.89
N GLY A 116 31.52 -79.14 -2.69
CA GLY A 116 30.92 -78.50 -1.51
C GLY A 116 31.71 -78.72 -0.22
N ARG A 117 32.98 -79.15 -0.33
CA ARG A 117 33.86 -79.41 0.82
C ARG A 117 34.16 -78.15 1.63
N THR A 118 34.18 -77.00 0.98
CA THR A 118 34.23 -75.67 1.60
C THR A 118 32.84 -75.05 1.57
N ARG A 119 32.41 -74.50 2.71
CA ARG A 119 31.13 -73.79 2.83
C ARG A 119 31.25 -72.31 2.46
N LEU A 120 32.47 -71.80 2.28
CA LEU A 120 32.71 -70.39 1.99
C LEU A 120 32.36 -70.04 0.54
N PHE A 121 32.69 -70.92 -0.41
CA PHE A 121 32.46 -70.67 -1.83
C PHE A 121 31.19 -71.34 -2.35
N ASN A 122 30.56 -70.70 -3.35
CA ASN A 122 29.43 -71.27 -4.07
C ASN A 122 29.89 -72.46 -4.91
N SER A 123 29.38 -73.66 -4.62
CA SER A 123 29.79 -74.90 -5.30
C SER A 123 29.45 -74.96 -6.78
N LYS A 124 28.59 -74.06 -7.29
CA LYS A 124 28.22 -73.99 -8.70
C LYS A 124 29.02 -72.97 -9.50
N TYR A 125 29.89 -72.18 -8.85
CA TYR A 125 30.60 -71.08 -9.49
C TYR A 125 32.11 -71.24 -9.36
N PHE A 126 32.78 -71.29 -10.51
CA PHE A 126 34.23 -71.18 -10.62
C PHE A 126 34.55 -70.68 -12.02
N GLU A 127 35.27 -69.56 -12.11
CA GLU A 127 35.70 -69.02 -13.39
C GLU A 127 37.19 -68.70 -13.35
N LEU A 128 37.92 -69.16 -14.37
CA LEU A 128 39.33 -68.82 -14.54
C LEU A 128 39.39 -67.54 -15.35
N GLN A 129 39.86 -66.45 -14.74
CA GLN A 129 39.91 -65.15 -15.40
C GLN A 129 41.05 -65.09 -16.41
N TYR A 130 42.29 -65.33 -15.97
CA TYR A 130 43.47 -65.39 -16.85
C TYR A 130 44.66 -66.10 -16.18
N THR A 131 45.64 -66.51 -17.00
CA THR A 131 46.94 -67.01 -16.55
C THR A 131 48.06 -66.02 -16.87
N ALA A 132 49.22 -66.15 -16.24
CA ALA A 132 50.37 -65.27 -16.52
C ALA A 132 50.77 -65.25 -18.01
N ASP A 133 50.55 -66.34 -18.76
CA ASP A 133 50.78 -66.41 -20.22
C ASP A 133 49.75 -65.59 -21.04
N GLN A 134 48.59 -65.31 -20.46
CA GLN A 134 47.48 -64.59 -21.09
C GLN A 134 47.48 -63.09 -20.79
N VAL A 135 48.41 -62.59 -19.97
CA VAL A 135 48.46 -61.16 -19.56
C VAL A 135 48.57 -60.22 -20.76
N ASN A 136 49.31 -60.60 -21.81
CA ASN A 136 49.45 -59.82 -23.04
C ASN A 136 48.17 -59.78 -23.90
N LEU A 137 47.17 -60.60 -23.58
CA LEU A 137 45.86 -60.62 -24.23
C LEU A 137 44.81 -59.78 -23.49
N LEU A 138 45.13 -59.26 -22.30
CA LEU A 138 44.25 -58.36 -21.57
C LEU A 138 44.18 -57.00 -22.28
N ALA A 139 42.95 -56.56 -22.57
CA ALA A 139 42.70 -55.22 -23.08
C ALA A 139 42.83 -54.19 -21.94
N ASN A 140 43.48 -53.05 -22.20
CA ASN A 140 43.40 -51.92 -21.27
C ASN A 140 42.11 -51.15 -21.57
N ILE A 141 41.14 -51.24 -20.67
CA ILE A 141 39.83 -50.57 -20.77
C ILE A 141 39.95 -49.23 -20.07
N SER A 142 39.56 -48.17 -20.76
CA SER A 142 39.46 -46.82 -20.19
C SER A 142 38.20 -46.14 -20.70
N TRP A 143 37.58 -45.35 -19.84
CA TRP A 143 36.30 -44.68 -20.09
C TRP A 143 36.10 -43.52 -19.12
N ASN A 144 34.97 -42.84 -19.23
CA ASN A 144 34.67 -41.59 -18.53
C ASN A 144 33.86 -41.74 -17.23
N LEU A 145 33.65 -42.97 -16.77
CA LEU A 145 32.96 -43.23 -15.51
C LEU A 145 33.94 -43.43 -14.38
N THR A 146 33.55 -43.00 -13.18
CA THR A 146 34.31 -43.19 -11.95
C THR A 146 33.79 -44.40 -11.19
N ALA A 147 34.72 -45.09 -10.52
CA ALA A 147 34.42 -46.17 -9.58
C ALA A 147 33.95 -45.63 -8.21
N ASP A 148 34.14 -44.34 -7.92
CA ASP A 148 33.55 -43.70 -6.73
C ASP A 148 32.09 -43.30 -7.00
N PHE A 149 31.17 -43.95 -6.30
CA PHE A 149 29.75 -43.68 -6.44
C PHE A 149 29.32 -42.28 -5.98
N LYS A 150 30.13 -41.60 -5.15
CA LYS A 150 29.88 -40.21 -4.72
C LYS A 150 30.14 -39.20 -5.84
N GLU A 151 31.02 -39.55 -6.77
CA GLU A 151 31.36 -38.74 -7.95
C GLU A 151 30.66 -39.26 -9.22
N ALA A 152 29.63 -40.10 -9.06
CA ALA A 152 28.86 -40.67 -10.16
C ALA A 152 28.36 -39.59 -11.13
N LYS A 153 28.41 -39.89 -12.43
CA LYS A 153 27.97 -38.95 -13.46
C LYS A 153 26.45 -38.72 -13.36
N GLU A 154 26.06 -37.50 -13.00
CA GLU A 154 24.64 -37.10 -12.97
C GLU A 154 24.08 -36.86 -14.38
N ILE A 155 22.88 -37.40 -14.62
CA ILE A 155 22.15 -37.29 -15.90
C ILE A 155 20.73 -36.78 -15.59
N LEU A 156 20.28 -35.79 -16.34
CA LEU A 156 18.92 -35.27 -16.23
C LEU A 156 17.90 -36.23 -16.89
N PRO A 157 16.65 -36.30 -16.39
CA PRO A 157 15.60 -37.18 -16.93
C PRO A 157 15.37 -37.10 -18.44
N ASP A 158 15.56 -35.92 -19.02
CA ASP A 158 15.26 -35.67 -20.43
C ASP A 158 16.53 -35.71 -21.31
N GLU A 159 17.69 -36.02 -20.71
CA GLU A 159 18.97 -36.17 -21.41
C GLU A 159 19.34 -37.63 -21.62
N SER A 160 20.11 -37.88 -22.67
CA SER A 160 20.76 -39.17 -22.93
C SER A 160 22.27 -39.00 -22.86
N TYR A 161 22.95 -39.92 -22.20
CA TYR A 161 24.41 -39.93 -22.06
C TYR A 161 25.01 -41.13 -22.79
N VAL A 162 26.04 -40.89 -23.60
CA VAL A 162 26.76 -41.97 -24.30
C VAL A 162 28.00 -42.35 -23.50
N ILE A 163 28.08 -43.63 -23.13
CA ILE A 163 29.24 -44.22 -22.48
C ILE A 163 30.05 -44.92 -23.57
N GLU A 164 31.28 -44.48 -23.79
CA GLU A 164 32.19 -45.03 -24.80
C GLU A 164 33.44 -45.58 -24.12
N VAL A 165 33.82 -46.79 -24.53
CA VAL A 165 35.02 -47.46 -24.06
C VAL A 165 36.15 -47.27 -25.05
N ILE A 166 37.25 -46.71 -24.57
CA ILE A 166 38.51 -46.61 -25.29
C ILE A 166 39.37 -47.79 -24.87
N THR A 167 39.66 -48.67 -25.83
CA THR A 167 40.59 -49.79 -25.63
C THR A 167 41.99 -49.40 -26.12
N ALA A 168 42.98 -49.51 -25.25
CA ALA A 168 44.38 -49.41 -25.65
C ALA A 168 44.97 -50.81 -25.75
N SER A 169 45.52 -51.18 -26.91
CA SER A 169 46.28 -52.43 -27.04
C SER A 169 47.57 -52.31 -26.22
N PRO A 170 47.95 -53.32 -25.41
CA PRO A 170 49.24 -53.31 -24.75
C PRO A 170 50.34 -53.21 -25.81
N LYS A 171 51.35 -52.36 -25.59
CA LYS A 171 52.48 -52.18 -26.51
C LYS A 171 53.18 -53.54 -26.71
N LEU A 172 52.88 -54.22 -27.81
CA LEU A 172 53.52 -55.47 -28.16
C LEU A 172 54.92 -55.17 -28.70
N ASN A 173 55.96 -55.68 -28.03
CA ASN A 173 57.28 -55.76 -28.66
C ASN A 173 57.15 -56.62 -29.93
N SER A 174 57.62 -56.05 -31.03
CA SER A 174 57.40 -56.45 -32.43
C SER A 174 57.26 -57.95 -32.72
N ILE A 175 56.19 -58.28 -33.44
CA ILE A 175 56.14 -58.97 -34.75
C ILE A 175 54.75 -59.63 -34.83
N VAL A 176 53.95 -59.24 -35.84
CA VAL A 176 52.53 -59.54 -36.11
C VAL A 176 51.53 -58.56 -35.46
N THR A 177 51.19 -57.51 -36.21
CA THR A 177 50.04 -56.63 -35.98
C THR A 177 48.79 -57.23 -36.63
N GLN A 178 47.98 -57.94 -35.86
CA GLN A 178 46.54 -58.02 -36.10
C GLN A 178 45.84 -57.41 -34.87
N PRO A 179 44.86 -56.51 -35.05
CA PRO A 179 44.11 -55.97 -33.93
C PRO A 179 43.41 -57.14 -33.20
N LEU A 180 43.55 -57.18 -31.88
CA LEU A 180 42.87 -58.16 -31.04
C LEU A 180 41.36 -57.96 -31.21
N GLU A 181 40.66 -58.87 -31.88
CA GLU A 181 39.20 -58.78 -31.99
C GLU A 181 38.56 -59.07 -30.63
N LEU A 182 37.96 -58.05 -30.04
CA LEU A 182 37.27 -58.10 -28.76
C LEU A 182 35.76 -58.16 -28.96
N ASN A 183 35.10 -58.93 -28.10
CA ASN A 183 33.67 -58.79 -27.86
C ASN A 183 33.45 -58.05 -26.54
N PHE A 184 32.39 -57.24 -26.50
CA PHE A 184 31.99 -56.48 -25.33
C PHE A 184 30.71 -57.05 -24.73
N GLN A 185 30.65 -57.09 -23.40
CA GLN A 185 29.47 -57.41 -22.63
C GLN A 185 29.23 -56.29 -21.61
N TRP A 186 28.02 -55.73 -21.66
CA TRP A 186 27.60 -54.64 -20.79
C TRP A 186 26.61 -55.14 -19.76
N GLU A 187 26.79 -54.70 -18.53
CA GLU A 187 25.96 -55.11 -17.39
C GLU A 187 25.55 -53.89 -16.57
N LEU A 188 24.26 -53.82 -16.25
CA LEU A 188 23.66 -52.73 -15.51
C LEU A 188 22.99 -53.26 -14.25
N SER A 189 23.14 -52.54 -13.14
CA SER A 189 22.37 -52.81 -11.92
C SER A 189 22.03 -51.52 -11.20
N THR A 190 20.74 -51.28 -10.97
CA THR A 190 20.30 -50.23 -10.05
C THR A 190 20.80 -50.53 -8.64
N VAL A 191 21.14 -49.49 -7.90
CA VAL A 191 21.63 -49.59 -6.52
C VAL A 191 20.63 -48.87 -5.63
N ASP A 192 20.09 -49.59 -4.66
CA ASP A 192 19.27 -49.02 -3.60
C ASP A 192 20.19 -48.22 -2.67
N GLU A 193 20.01 -46.92 -2.60
CA GLU A 193 20.93 -46.01 -1.90
C GLU A 193 20.76 -46.03 -0.38
N ASP A 194 19.61 -46.49 0.13
CA ASP A 194 19.34 -46.59 1.56
C ASP A 194 19.95 -47.88 2.14
N THR A 195 19.88 -48.98 1.38
CA THR A 195 20.35 -50.31 1.81
C THR A 195 21.71 -50.70 1.22
N GLY A 196 22.18 -49.98 0.21
CA GLY A 196 23.40 -50.30 -0.53
C GLY A 196 23.31 -51.55 -1.41
N GLN A 197 22.11 -52.13 -1.59
CA GLN A 197 21.93 -53.39 -2.32
C GLN A 197 21.80 -53.18 -3.82
N PHE A 198 22.36 -54.13 -4.57
CA PHE A 198 22.30 -54.15 -6.02
C PHE A 198 21.09 -54.96 -6.48
N SER A 199 20.34 -54.44 -7.45
CA SER A 199 19.35 -55.22 -8.20
C SER A 199 20.02 -56.34 -9.02
N PRO A 200 19.26 -57.30 -9.58
CA PRO A 200 19.80 -58.27 -10.53
C PRO A 200 20.56 -57.59 -11.68
N LEU A 201 21.77 -58.06 -11.99
CA LEU A 201 22.58 -57.55 -13.09
C LEU A 201 21.93 -57.87 -14.44
N VAL A 202 21.54 -56.83 -15.17
CA VAL A 202 20.94 -56.92 -16.50
C VAL A 202 22.04 -56.91 -17.56
N ILE A 203 22.16 -58.00 -18.32
CA ILE A 203 23.12 -58.13 -19.43
C ILE A 203 22.52 -57.54 -20.71
N LEU A 204 23.22 -56.57 -21.33
CA LEU A 204 22.84 -56.01 -22.62
C LEU A 204 23.52 -56.78 -23.76
N ALA A 205 22.77 -57.62 -24.46
CA ALA A 205 23.27 -58.43 -25.58
C ALA A 205 23.48 -57.59 -26.86
N GLY A 206 24.52 -57.94 -27.63
CA GLY A 206 24.74 -57.41 -28.99
C GLY A 206 25.23 -55.96 -29.08
N LYS A 207 25.74 -55.38 -27.99
CA LYS A 207 26.30 -54.02 -27.95
C LYS A 207 27.79 -54.03 -28.31
N GLY A 208 28.25 -52.96 -28.96
CA GLY A 208 29.66 -52.75 -29.32
C GLY A 208 30.46 -52.12 -28.18
N SER A 209 31.44 -51.27 -28.51
CA SER A 209 32.27 -50.55 -27.53
C SER A 209 31.57 -49.34 -26.88
N ASN A 210 30.29 -49.09 -27.16
CA ASN A 210 29.51 -48.00 -26.57
C ASN A 210 28.06 -48.40 -26.25
N ILE A 211 27.47 -47.69 -25.28
CA ILE A 211 26.05 -47.75 -24.94
C ILE A 211 25.51 -46.34 -24.71
N THR A 212 24.20 -46.16 -24.86
CA THR A 212 23.51 -44.92 -24.51
C THR A 212 22.64 -45.20 -23.30
N VAL A 213 22.64 -44.29 -22.34
CA VAL A 213 21.88 -44.35 -21.09
C VAL A 213 20.90 -43.18 -21.06
N SER A 214 19.63 -43.45 -20.72
CA SER A 214 18.61 -42.42 -20.51
C SER A 214 17.57 -42.87 -19.48
N ALA A 215 16.78 -41.93 -18.96
CA ALA A 215 15.71 -42.24 -18.01
C ALA A 215 14.53 -43.04 -18.63
N GLN A 216 14.53 -43.28 -19.95
CA GLN A 216 13.56 -44.17 -20.59
C GLN A 216 13.96 -45.64 -20.46
N GLU A 217 15.26 -45.92 -20.39
CA GLU A 217 15.82 -47.28 -20.37
C GLU A 217 16.27 -47.70 -18.96
N MET A 218 16.44 -46.74 -18.05
CA MET A 218 16.97 -46.96 -16.70
C MET A 218 16.15 -46.22 -15.64
N SER A 219 16.02 -46.84 -14.47
CA SER A 219 15.31 -46.25 -13.33
C SER A 219 16.02 -45.02 -12.78
N VAL A 220 15.24 -44.09 -12.22
CA VAL A 220 15.77 -42.94 -11.48
C VAL A 220 16.55 -43.41 -10.26
N GLY A 221 17.73 -42.84 -10.01
CA GLY A 221 18.63 -43.23 -8.93
C GLY A 221 20.02 -43.63 -9.41
N LEU A 222 20.81 -44.19 -8.49
CA LEU A 222 22.16 -44.67 -8.75
C LEU A 222 22.15 -46.00 -9.51
N THR A 223 22.98 -46.11 -10.55
CA THR A 223 23.16 -47.36 -11.30
C THR A 223 24.64 -47.68 -11.48
N TYR A 224 24.99 -48.91 -11.17
CA TYR A 224 26.25 -49.55 -11.50
C TYR A 224 26.27 -49.96 -12.98
N VAL A 225 27.36 -49.62 -13.67
CA VAL A 225 27.65 -49.99 -15.04
C VAL A 225 28.96 -50.77 -15.06
N ARG A 226 28.97 -51.95 -15.66
CA ARG A 226 30.19 -52.73 -15.93
C ARG A 226 30.28 -53.05 -17.41
N VAL A 227 31.49 -52.95 -17.95
CA VAL A 227 31.83 -53.43 -19.28
C VAL A 227 32.94 -54.48 -19.17
N SER A 228 32.72 -55.65 -19.77
CA SER A 228 33.70 -56.71 -19.89
C SER A 228 34.10 -56.90 -21.35
N ALA A 229 35.40 -56.99 -21.62
CA ALA A 229 35.97 -57.26 -22.94
C ALA A 229 36.68 -58.61 -22.94
N TYR A 230 36.34 -59.46 -23.92
CA TYR A 230 36.95 -60.78 -24.08
C TYR A 230 37.50 -61.01 -25.50
N PRO A 231 38.70 -61.59 -25.66
CA PRO A 231 39.25 -61.94 -26.97
C PRO A 231 38.42 -63.04 -27.65
N LYS A 232 38.07 -62.87 -28.93
CA LYS A 232 37.25 -63.87 -29.65
C LYS A 232 37.90 -65.25 -29.83
N ALA A 233 39.24 -65.32 -29.81
CA ALA A 233 40.00 -66.51 -30.20
C ALA A 233 40.50 -67.37 -29.03
N VAL A 234 40.35 -66.92 -27.78
CA VAL A 234 40.92 -67.57 -26.59
C VAL A 234 39.90 -67.53 -25.46
N ASN A 235 39.66 -68.68 -24.83
CA ASN A 235 38.87 -68.73 -23.59
C ASN A 235 39.76 -68.29 -22.41
N GLY A 236 39.25 -67.37 -21.58
CA GLY A 236 40.03 -66.65 -20.56
C GLY A 236 40.58 -65.32 -21.10
N ALA A 237 41.33 -64.58 -20.27
CA ALA A 237 41.78 -63.20 -20.51
C ALA A 237 40.64 -62.15 -20.52
N ILE A 238 39.81 -62.16 -19.48
CA ILE A 238 38.72 -61.18 -19.34
C ILE A 238 39.23 -59.89 -18.70
N SER A 239 39.19 -58.79 -19.47
CA SER A 239 39.34 -57.43 -18.95
C SER A 239 37.97 -56.85 -18.63
N TYR A 240 37.84 -56.13 -17.54
CA TYR A 240 36.62 -55.37 -17.28
C TYR A 240 36.94 -54.07 -16.53
N ASP A 241 36.02 -53.12 -16.62
CA ASP A 241 36.00 -51.93 -15.78
C ASP A 241 34.55 -51.63 -15.35
N PHE A 242 34.37 -50.91 -14.24
CA PHE A 242 33.06 -50.53 -13.73
C PHE A 242 33.00 -49.08 -13.20
N GLY A 243 31.81 -48.50 -13.21
CA GLY A 243 31.60 -47.15 -12.72
C GLY A 243 30.12 -46.85 -12.51
N PHE A 244 29.82 -45.64 -12.05
CA PHE A 244 28.47 -45.26 -11.64
C PHE A 244 27.90 -44.10 -12.46
N VAL A 245 26.61 -44.21 -12.75
CA VAL A 245 25.77 -43.14 -13.31
C VAL A 245 24.57 -42.90 -12.39
N ARG A 246 24.12 -41.65 -12.30
CA ARG A 246 23.00 -41.26 -11.43
C ARG A 246 21.96 -40.50 -12.23
N ILE A 247 20.78 -41.09 -12.39
CA ILE A 247 19.65 -40.42 -13.04
C ILE A 247 18.91 -39.63 -11.96
N LEU A 248 18.90 -38.30 -12.07
CA LEU A 248 18.25 -37.45 -11.08
C LEU A 248 16.71 -37.45 -11.24
N PRO A 249 15.92 -37.28 -10.16
CA PRO A 249 14.47 -37.13 -10.27
C PRO A 249 14.09 -35.76 -10.87
N ARG A 250 12.90 -35.70 -11.50
CA ARG A 250 12.33 -34.45 -12.02
C ARG A 250 12.03 -33.48 -10.88
N LEU A 251 12.43 -32.21 -11.06
CA LEU A 251 12.13 -31.12 -10.14
C LEU A 251 10.80 -30.47 -10.54
N GLU A 252 9.81 -30.51 -9.66
CA GLU A 252 8.52 -29.84 -9.84
C GLU A 252 8.40 -28.66 -8.87
N ALA A 253 7.92 -27.52 -9.37
CA ALA A 253 7.64 -26.34 -8.57
C ALA A 253 6.24 -25.81 -8.85
N LYS A 254 5.55 -25.39 -7.79
CA LYS A 254 4.24 -24.73 -7.87
C LYS A 254 4.24 -23.49 -6.99
N VAL A 255 3.83 -22.38 -7.56
CA VAL A 255 3.59 -21.15 -6.80
C VAL A 255 2.17 -21.17 -6.23
N THR A 256 2.02 -20.83 -4.96
CA THR A 256 0.75 -20.76 -4.23
C THR A 256 0.55 -19.37 -3.65
N GLY A 257 -0.67 -18.86 -3.73
CA GLY A 257 -1.07 -17.57 -3.18
C GLY A 257 -2.40 -17.12 -3.78
N PRO A 258 -2.86 -15.90 -3.48
CA PRO A 258 -4.12 -15.40 -3.99
C PRO A 258 -4.06 -15.17 -5.50
N ASN A 259 -5.17 -15.43 -6.20
CA ASN A 259 -5.30 -15.16 -7.64
C ASN A 259 -5.84 -13.75 -7.94
N ARG A 260 -6.30 -13.05 -6.89
CA ARG A 260 -6.84 -11.69 -6.94
C ARG A 260 -6.29 -10.87 -5.80
N ALA A 261 -6.00 -9.61 -6.06
CA ALA A 261 -5.53 -8.67 -5.06
C ALA A 261 -6.26 -7.34 -5.21
N LEU A 262 -6.63 -6.70 -4.10
CA LEU A 262 -7.31 -5.41 -4.13
C LEU A 262 -6.33 -4.29 -3.77
N LYS A 263 -6.37 -3.21 -4.53
CA LYS A 263 -5.63 -1.99 -4.19
C LYS A 263 -6.11 -1.41 -2.85
N GLY A 264 -5.20 -1.19 -1.91
CA GLY A 264 -5.46 -0.78 -0.53
C GLY A 264 -5.63 -1.92 0.48
N GLN A 265 -5.57 -3.18 0.05
CA GLN A 265 -5.61 -4.34 0.95
C GLN A 265 -4.28 -4.55 1.70
N GLY A 266 -3.20 -3.90 1.25
CA GLY A 266 -1.85 -4.10 1.75
C GLY A 266 -1.15 -5.29 1.10
N PRO A 267 0.04 -5.66 1.61
CA PRO A 267 0.90 -6.64 0.96
C PRO A 267 0.34 -8.07 1.04
N ILE A 268 0.50 -8.80 -0.05
CA ILE A 268 0.15 -10.21 -0.21
C ILE A 268 1.40 -11.06 -0.39
N GLU A 269 1.32 -12.35 -0.08
CA GLU A 269 2.47 -13.26 -0.10
C GLU A 269 2.24 -14.38 -1.13
N LEU A 270 3.26 -14.65 -1.94
CA LEU A 270 3.35 -15.85 -2.77
C LEU A 270 4.43 -16.79 -2.23
N HIS A 271 4.15 -18.08 -2.28
CA HIS A 271 5.03 -19.15 -1.80
C HIS A 271 5.33 -20.17 -2.88
N VAL A 272 6.55 -20.66 -2.96
CA VAL A 272 6.93 -21.78 -3.84
C VAL A 272 6.93 -23.08 -3.06
N VAL A 273 6.21 -24.08 -3.57
CA VAL A 273 6.25 -25.46 -3.10
C VAL A 273 7.01 -26.30 -4.12
N THR A 274 8.10 -26.95 -3.69
CA THR A 274 8.97 -27.78 -4.53
C THR A 274 8.86 -29.25 -4.16
N HIS A 275 8.83 -30.13 -5.16
CA HIS A 275 8.81 -31.59 -5.00
C HIS A 275 9.81 -32.25 -5.96
N GLY A 276 10.52 -33.27 -5.47
CA GLY A 276 11.26 -34.20 -6.34
C GLY A 276 10.42 -35.46 -6.58
N LYS A 277 10.16 -35.84 -7.83
CA LYS A 277 9.34 -37.02 -8.15
C LYS A 277 10.20 -38.21 -8.54
N LEU A 278 10.09 -39.30 -7.77
CA LEU A 278 10.64 -40.63 -8.11
C LEU A 278 9.56 -41.47 -8.83
N HIS A 279 9.99 -42.38 -9.70
CA HIS A 279 9.09 -43.14 -10.57
C HIS A 279 8.21 -44.16 -9.81
N ASP A 280 8.62 -44.56 -8.60
CA ASP A 280 7.84 -45.38 -7.67
C ASP A 280 8.01 -44.90 -6.23
N SER A 281 7.00 -44.18 -5.72
CA SER A 281 6.55 -44.12 -4.31
C SER A 281 5.94 -42.74 -3.98
N GLN A 282 4.87 -42.79 -3.20
CA GLN A 282 3.95 -41.70 -2.85
C GLN A 282 4.53 -40.63 -1.89
N PHE A 283 5.84 -40.37 -1.90
CA PHE A 283 6.45 -39.40 -0.99
C PHE A 283 7.04 -38.19 -1.72
N GLY A 284 6.37 -37.04 -1.55
CA GLY A 284 6.91 -35.73 -1.89
C GLY A 284 7.86 -35.25 -0.79
N TYR A 285 9.17 -35.42 -0.99
CA TYR A 285 10.17 -34.76 -0.15
C TYR A 285 10.44 -33.36 -0.71
N LYS A 286 10.48 -32.35 0.19
CA LYS A 286 10.96 -31.00 -0.17
C LYS A 286 12.39 -31.14 -0.69
N ALA A 287 12.67 -30.51 -1.83
CA ALA A 287 14.02 -30.45 -2.39
C ALA A 287 14.93 -29.58 -1.48
N PRO A 288 15.93 -30.15 -0.76
CA PRO A 288 16.86 -29.35 0.03
C PRO A 288 17.85 -28.61 -0.87
N ASN A 289 18.41 -27.48 -0.40
CA ASN A 289 19.42 -26.69 -1.12
C ASN A 289 18.93 -26.18 -2.50
N VAL A 290 17.76 -25.56 -2.52
CA VAL A 290 17.17 -24.92 -3.70
C VAL A 290 17.37 -23.41 -3.63
N GLU A 291 17.67 -22.79 -4.77
CA GLU A 291 17.70 -21.33 -4.91
C GLU A 291 16.49 -20.85 -5.72
N PHE A 292 16.02 -19.64 -5.42
CA PHE A 292 14.84 -19.05 -6.03
C PHE A 292 15.18 -17.71 -6.69
N VAL A 293 14.82 -17.57 -7.96
CA VAL A 293 14.92 -16.30 -8.68
C VAL A 293 13.54 -15.92 -9.18
N TRP A 294 12.96 -14.90 -8.57
CA TRP A 294 11.65 -14.36 -8.95
C TRP A 294 11.77 -13.37 -10.10
N SER A 295 10.70 -13.25 -10.87
CA SER A 295 10.49 -12.23 -11.90
C SER A 295 8.99 -11.96 -12.08
N CYS A 296 8.63 -10.78 -12.56
CA CYS A 296 7.26 -10.35 -12.73
C CYS A 296 7.10 -9.55 -14.02
N ARG A 297 5.99 -9.80 -14.72
CA ARG A 297 5.56 -9.03 -15.89
C ARG A 297 4.04 -8.89 -15.96
N GLU A 298 3.56 -8.04 -16.85
CA GLU A 298 2.15 -8.00 -17.24
C GLU A 298 1.85 -9.08 -18.29
N ASP A 299 0.65 -9.69 -18.27
CA ASP A 299 0.30 -10.82 -19.17
C ASP A 299 0.27 -10.43 -20.66
N ASN A 300 0.01 -9.15 -20.98
CA ASN A 300 -0.16 -8.64 -22.35
C ASN A 300 1.11 -8.02 -22.97
N THR A 301 2.24 -7.96 -22.25
CA THR A 301 3.50 -7.49 -22.84
C THR A 301 4.24 -8.66 -23.50
N THR A 302 4.24 -8.70 -24.83
CA THR A 302 5.18 -9.55 -25.58
C THR A 302 6.56 -8.88 -25.57
N THR A 303 7.28 -9.00 -24.47
CA THR A 303 8.73 -8.78 -24.46
C THR A 303 9.43 -10.11 -24.75
N SER A 304 10.41 -10.01 -25.65
CA SER A 304 11.34 -11.05 -26.12
C SER A 304 11.77 -11.98 -25.01
N ASN A 305 12.01 -13.24 -25.36
CA ASN A 305 12.71 -14.28 -24.59
C ASN A 305 14.12 -13.81 -24.13
N ALA A 306 14.20 -12.72 -23.35
CA ALA A 306 15.40 -12.27 -22.70
C ALA A 306 15.64 -13.27 -21.58
N SER A 307 16.41 -14.30 -21.92
CA SER A 307 17.19 -15.09 -20.98
C SER A 307 17.70 -14.19 -19.87
N LEU A 308 17.29 -14.49 -18.64
CA LEU A 308 17.68 -13.83 -17.39
C LEU A 308 19.17 -13.45 -17.42
N PRO A 309 19.54 -12.18 -17.66
CA PRO A 309 20.92 -11.75 -17.54
C PRO A 309 21.18 -11.51 -16.06
N PHE A 310 22.05 -12.34 -15.50
CA PHE A 310 22.73 -12.09 -14.23
C PHE A 310 23.52 -10.77 -14.38
N ASP A 311 23.47 -9.91 -13.37
CA ASP A 311 24.19 -8.62 -13.24
C ASP A 311 23.65 -7.39 -13.97
N SER A 312 22.75 -6.65 -13.30
CA SER A 312 22.90 -5.19 -13.21
C SER A 312 22.21 -4.65 -11.94
N PRO A 313 22.91 -3.89 -11.07
CA PRO A 313 22.27 -3.07 -10.06
C PRO A 313 21.45 -1.96 -10.73
N PHE A 314 20.34 -1.57 -10.09
CA PHE A 314 19.43 -0.49 -10.46
C PHE A 314 20.09 0.67 -11.22
N GLY A 315 19.91 0.67 -12.55
CA GLY A 315 19.99 1.87 -13.37
C GLY A 315 18.57 2.43 -13.52
N ASN A 316 18.41 3.73 -13.27
CA ASN A 316 17.17 4.52 -13.43
C ASN A 316 16.54 4.38 -14.83
N HIS A 317 15.82 3.29 -15.08
CA HIS A 317 14.94 3.15 -16.22
C HIS A 317 13.51 2.92 -15.71
N THR A 318 12.80 4.02 -15.44
CA THR A 318 11.35 4.02 -15.26
C THR A 318 10.70 3.69 -16.60
N THR A 319 10.31 2.44 -16.80
CA THR A 319 9.43 2.08 -17.92
C THR A 319 7.99 2.12 -17.41
N ASN A 320 7.06 2.80 -18.09
CA ASN A 320 5.62 2.75 -17.76
C ASN A 320 4.99 1.35 -18.06
N LYS A 321 5.77 0.27 -17.95
CA LYS A 321 5.41 -1.11 -18.31
C LYS A 321 5.99 -2.08 -17.29
N GLY A 322 5.32 -3.21 -17.09
CA GLY A 322 5.72 -4.29 -16.17
C GLY A 322 5.19 -4.12 -14.73
N CYS A 323 5.73 -4.90 -13.80
CA CYS A 323 5.32 -4.85 -12.39
C CYS A 323 6.05 -3.73 -11.66
N PHE A 324 5.35 -2.96 -10.82
CA PHE A 324 5.94 -1.85 -10.07
C PHE A 324 6.60 -0.75 -10.93
N GLY A 325 6.24 -0.64 -12.22
CA GLY A 325 6.89 0.28 -13.16
C GLY A 325 8.24 -0.19 -13.71
N TYR A 326 8.53 -1.50 -13.63
CA TYR A 326 9.73 -2.12 -14.20
C TYR A 326 9.36 -3.36 -15.01
N ASP A 327 9.96 -3.51 -16.20
CA ASP A 327 9.79 -4.69 -17.06
C ASP A 327 11.14 -5.29 -17.49
N PRO A 328 11.53 -6.49 -17.01
CA PRO A 328 10.87 -7.29 -15.97
C PRO A 328 11.09 -6.72 -14.57
N GLY A 329 10.10 -6.86 -13.68
CA GLY A 329 10.15 -6.40 -12.29
C GLY A 329 10.45 -7.52 -11.29
N ILE A 330 11.21 -7.20 -10.23
CA ILE A 330 11.92 -8.09 -9.28
C ILE A 330 13.02 -8.94 -9.94
N LEU A 331 14.27 -8.58 -9.64
CA LEU A 331 15.45 -9.45 -9.67
C LEU A 331 16.32 -9.12 -8.43
N HIS A 332 16.06 -9.81 -7.33
CA HIS A 332 17.02 -10.07 -6.26
C HIS A 332 16.97 -11.59 -6.01
N SER A 333 18.12 -12.26 -6.03
CA SER A 333 18.22 -13.66 -5.60
C SER A 333 17.93 -13.71 -4.11
N THR A 334 16.70 -14.05 -3.74
CA THR A 334 16.36 -14.35 -2.35
C THR A 334 16.46 -15.85 -2.20
N SER A 335 17.27 -16.33 -1.26
CA SER A 335 17.22 -17.72 -0.81
C SER A 335 15.86 -18.10 -0.18
N GLU A 336 14.89 -17.17 -0.20
CA GLU A 336 13.57 -17.30 0.38
C GLU A 336 12.56 -17.92 -0.60
N GLN A 337 11.83 -18.92 -0.11
CA GLN A 337 10.69 -19.58 -0.78
C GLN A 337 9.48 -18.64 -1.00
N ARG A 338 9.53 -17.42 -0.50
CA ARG A 338 8.42 -16.46 -0.45
C ARG A 338 8.79 -15.13 -1.07
N VAL A 339 7.80 -14.45 -1.62
CA VAL A 339 7.91 -13.07 -2.08
C VAL A 339 6.70 -12.26 -1.60
N LEU A 340 6.98 -11.07 -1.05
CA LEU A 340 5.96 -10.13 -0.63
C LEU A 340 5.68 -9.14 -1.76
N ILE A 341 4.40 -9.00 -2.13
CA ILE A 341 3.94 -8.17 -3.23
C ILE A 341 2.96 -7.16 -2.67
N ASN A 342 3.19 -5.87 -2.92
CA ASN A 342 2.21 -4.85 -2.60
C ASN A 342 1.40 -4.45 -3.86
N PRO A 343 0.10 -4.81 -3.95
CA PRO A 343 -0.77 -4.46 -5.07
C PRO A 343 -0.96 -2.95 -5.26
N ASP A 344 -0.66 -2.15 -4.23
CA ASP A 344 -0.82 -0.69 -4.23
C ASP A 344 0.01 0.01 -5.30
N PHE A 345 1.13 -0.60 -5.70
CA PHE A 345 2.05 -0.10 -6.72
C PHE A 345 1.76 -0.66 -8.12
N MET A 346 0.65 -1.38 -8.29
CA MET A 346 0.26 -2.01 -9.55
C MET A 346 -0.94 -1.27 -10.16
N ILE A 347 -1.04 -1.31 -11.48
CA ILE A 347 -2.18 -0.73 -12.21
C ILE A 347 -3.36 -1.68 -12.06
N SER A 348 -4.53 -1.10 -11.81
CA SER A 348 -5.73 -1.87 -11.52
C SER A 348 -6.37 -2.43 -12.79
N LYS A 349 -7.25 -3.42 -12.64
CA LYS A 349 -7.92 -4.18 -13.71
C LYS A 349 -6.96 -4.86 -14.70
N ARG A 350 -5.75 -5.16 -14.26
CA ARG A 350 -4.72 -5.86 -15.04
C ARG A 350 -4.34 -7.19 -14.41
N THR A 351 -3.81 -8.08 -15.25
CA THR A 351 -3.31 -9.39 -14.82
C THR A 351 -1.79 -9.41 -14.93
N TYR A 352 -1.15 -9.80 -13.85
CA TYR A 352 0.30 -9.89 -13.72
C TYR A 352 0.73 -11.34 -13.55
N VAL A 353 1.83 -11.71 -14.19
CA VAL A 353 2.42 -13.04 -14.17
C VAL A 353 3.70 -13.00 -13.36
N PHE A 354 3.68 -13.67 -12.21
CA PHE A 354 4.86 -13.89 -11.38
C PHE A 354 5.48 -15.23 -11.76
N GLN A 355 6.75 -15.23 -12.13
CA GLN A 355 7.52 -16.41 -12.45
C GLN A 355 8.66 -16.60 -11.46
N VAL A 356 8.95 -17.85 -11.14
CA VAL A 356 10.10 -18.22 -10.31
C VAL A 356 10.89 -19.31 -11.00
N LEU A 357 12.19 -19.07 -11.15
CA LEU A 357 13.17 -20.08 -11.51
C LEU A 357 13.66 -20.74 -10.22
N VAL A 358 13.48 -22.05 -10.10
CA VAL A 358 13.97 -22.85 -8.98
C VAL A 358 15.14 -23.68 -9.47
N THR A 359 16.31 -23.54 -8.85
CA THR A 359 17.53 -24.30 -9.18
C THR A 359 17.93 -25.23 -8.03
N GLN A 360 18.39 -26.44 -8.37
CA GLN A 360 18.90 -27.44 -7.41
C GLN A 360 20.09 -28.18 -8.04
N GLY A 361 21.31 -27.71 -7.79
CA GLY A 361 22.49 -28.20 -8.51
C GLY A 361 22.36 -27.94 -10.02
N ILE A 362 22.46 -28.99 -10.85
CA ILE A 362 22.28 -28.88 -12.31
C ILE A 362 20.80 -28.84 -12.75
N ARG A 363 19.84 -29.05 -11.83
CA ARG A 363 18.40 -29.05 -12.15
C ARG A 363 17.82 -27.66 -12.08
N SER A 364 16.91 -27.34 -12.98
CA SER A 364 16.10 -26.13 -12.90
C SER A 364 14.67 -26.34 -13.37
N VAL A 365 13.71 -25.60 -12.80
CA VAL A 365 12.31 -25.59 -13.24
C VAL A 365 11.74 -24.18 -13.09
N ILE A 366 10.85 -23.80 -14.01
CA ILE A 366 10.13 -22.52 -13.97
C ILE A 366 8.69 -22.79 -13.55
N ALA A 367 8.22 -22.09 -12.52
CA ALA A 367 6.82 -22.07 -12.11
C ALA A 367 6.25 -20.66 -12.26
N SER A 368 4.95 -20.56 -12.51
CA SER A 368 4.27 -19.27 -12.71
C SER A 368 2.94 -19.19 -11.97
N HIS A 369 2.59 -17.99 -11.50
CA HIS A 369 1.30 -17.66 -10.88
C HIS A 369 0.73 -16.37 -11.47
N LYS A 370 -0.59 -16.31 -11.66
CA LYS A 370 -1.27 -15.12 -12.17
C LYS A 370 -2.05 -14.42 -11.05
N ILE A 371 -1.89 -13.10 -10.95
CA ILE A 371 -2.66 -12.26 -10.05
C ILE A 371 -3.40 -11.21 -10.86
N GLN A 372 -4.72 -11.15 -10.67
CA GLN A 372 -5.55 -10.05 -11.16
C GLN A 372 -5.62 -8.96 -10.08
N THR A 373 -5.16 -7.76 -10.41
CA THR A 373 -5.27 -6.59 -9.52
C THR A 373 -6.62 -5.92 -9.77
N ASP A 374 -7.49 -5.89 -8.78
CA ASP A 374 -8.81 -5.28 -8.84
C ASP A 374 -8.93 -4.10 -7.86
N THR A 375 -10.05 -3.40 -7.91
CA THR A 375 -10.34 -2.22 -7.08
C THR A 375 -11.62 -2.44 -6.30
N ASN A 376 -11.66 -2.01 -5.05
CA ASN A 376 -12.91 -1.88 -4.30
C ASN A 376 -13.09 -0.39 -3.98
N ILE A 377 -13.86 0.27 -4.84
CA ILE A 377 -14.07 1.71 -4.78
C ILE A 377 -15.43 2.08 -5.38
N SER A 378 -16.10 3.02 -4.73
CA SER A 378 -17.31 3.68 -5.21
C SER A 378 -17.22 5.16 -4.88
N LEU A 379 -17.43 5.99 -5.89
CA LEU A 379 -17.45 7.46 -5.78
C LEU A 379 -18.89 7.95 -5.93
N ALA A 380 -19.30 8.89 -5.09
CA ALA A 380 -20.59 9.56 -5.21
C ALA A 380 -20.47 11.05 -4.91
N ILE A 381 -21.22 11.90 -5.61
CA ILE A 381 -21.34 13.33 -5.29
C ILE A 381 -22.37 13.48 -4.17
N LYS A 382 -21.98 14.10 -3.07
CA LYS A 382 -22.86 14.51 -1.99
C LYS A 382 -23.01 16.03 -2.01
N CYS A 383 -24.25 16.50 -1.98
CA CYS A 383 -24.54 17.91 -1.82
C CYS A 383 -24.57 18.27 -0.33
N HIS A 384 -23.92 19.38 0.04
CA HIS A 384 -23.81 19.87 1.42
C HIS A 384 -24.55 21.19 1.67
N ALA A 385 -24.60 22.09 0.68
CA ALA A 385 -25.34 23.35 0.79
C ALA A 385 -26.03 23.69 -0.54
N ASN A 386 -27.21 24.32 -0.44
CA ASN A 386 -28.09 24.65 -1.58
C ASN A 386 -28.57 23.39 -2.33
N CYS A 387 -29.00 22.38 -1.58
CA CYS A 387 -29.33 21.03 -2.04
C CYS A 387 -30.84 20.77 -2.15
N GLU A 388 -31.63 21.83 -2.14
CA GLU A 388 -33.07 21.74 -2.28
C GLU A 388 -33.47 21.19 -3.66
N GLN A 389 -34.75 20.87 -3.82
CA GLN A 389 -35.29 20.38 -5.09
C GLN A 389 -34.97 21.31 -6.27
N LYS A 390 -34.90 22.62 -6.00
CA LYS A 390 -34.41 23.65 -6.93
C LYS A 390 -33.27 24.42 -6.28
N VAL A 391 -32.15 24.53 -6.98
CA VAL A 391 -30.95 25.21 -6.53
C VAL A 391 -31.09 26.72 -6.74
N SER A 392 -30.96 27.51 -5.68
CA SER A 392 -30.96 28.97 -5.78
C SER A 392 -29.71 29.45 -6.54
N THR A 393 -29.87 30.47 -7.39
CA THR A 393 -28.75 31.08 -8.12
C THR A 393 -28.01 32.17 -7.32
N HIS A 394 -28.52 32.53 -6.15
CA HIS A 394 -27.94 33.56 -5.27
C HIS A 394 -27.17 32.99 -4.08
N ARG A 395 -27.29 31.68 -3.83
CA ARG A 395 -26.56 30.95 -2.78
C ARG A 395 -25.41 30.15 -3.37
N LYS A 396 -24.34 29.94 -2.59
CA LYS A 396 -23.26 29.04 -2.99
C LYS A 396 -23.75 27.58 -3.03
N LEU A 397 -23.43 26.86 -4.09
CA LEU A 397 -23.68 25.41 -4.20
C LEU A 397 -22.43 24.67 -3.78
N VAL A 398 -22.53 23.83 -2.74
CA VAL A 398 -21.38 23.08 -2.19
C VAL A 398 -21.59 21.60 -2.43
N LEU A 399 -20.68 21.01 -3.20
CA LEU A 399 -20.66 19.58 -3.52
C LEU A 399 -19.33 18.98 -3.07
N GLU A 400 -19.38 17.78 -2.51
CA GLU A 400 -18.20 17.02 -2.11
C GLU A 400 -18.29 15.58 -2.61
N THR A 401 -17.16 15.00 -2.97
CA THR A 401 -17.09 13.58 -3.30
C THR A 401 -17.05 12.74 -2.04
N LYS A 402 -17.96 11.79 -1.93
CA LYS A 402 -17.91 10.70 -0.95
C LYS A 402 -17.34 9.45 -1.61
N CYS A 403 -16.14 9.05 -1.20
CA CYS A 403 -15.54 7.78 -1.61
C CYS A 403 -15.78 6.70 -0.56
N THR A 404 -16.10 5.49 -1.00
CA THR A 404 -16.18 4.30 -0.14
C THR A 404 -15.40 3.14 -0.75
N GLY A 405 -14.68 2.40 0.08
CA GLY A 405 -13.86 1.26 -0.34
C GLY A 405 -12.38 1.40 0.03
N MET A 406 -11.64 0.31 -0.08
CA MET A 406 -10.23 0.25 0.33
C MET A 406 -9.31 1.04 -0.61
N SER A 407 -9.72 1.25 -1.86
CA SER A 407 -8.88 1.94 -2.85
C SER A 407 -9.05 3.48 -2.84
N CYS A 408 -9.85 4.04 -1.93
CA CYS A 408 -10.13 5.49 -1.89
C CYS A 408 -8.90 6.37 -1.67
N SER A 409 -7.94 5.91 -0.86
CA SER A 409 -6.69 6.66 -0.58
C SER A 409 -5.79 6.84 -1.81
N PHE A 410 -6.04 6.07 -2.87
CA PHE A 410 -5.29 6.16 -4.12
C PHE A 410 -5.97 7.06 -5.16
N LEU A 411 -7.17 7.59 -4.87
CA LEU A 411 -7.77 8.58 -5.75
C LEU A 411 -6.92 9.84 -5.75
N SER A 412 -6.34 10.13 -6.90
CA SER A 412 -5.52 11.28 -7.17
C SER A 412 -6.04 11.97 -8.43
N ASN A 413 -5.90 13.28 -8.48
CA ASN A 413 -6.40 14.12 -9.57
C ASN A 413 -7.93 14.02 -9.73
N TYR A 414 -8.63 15.11 -9.44
CA TYR A 414 -10.06 15.20 -9.72
C TYR A 414 -10.26 16.09 -10.95
N ARG A 415 -11.39 15.94 -11.63
CA ARG A 415 -11.81 16.85 -12.69
C ARG A 415 -13.30 17.07 -12.62
N TRP A 416 -13.67 18.27 -12.21
CA TRP A 416 -15.05 18.75 -12.26
C TRP A 416 -15.36 19.37 -13.61
N SER A 417 -16.51 19.01 -14.17
CA SER A 417 -17.06 19.57 -15.41
C SER A 417 -18.53 19.93 -15.24
N LEU A 418 -18.96 21.04 -15.82
CA LEU A 418 -20.34 21.53 -15.73
C LEU A 418 -20.99 21.55 -17.11
N TYR A 419 -22.21 21.02 -17.19
CA TYR A 419 -23.00 20.97 -18.40
C TYR A 419 -24.36 21.62 -18.18
N VAL A 420 -24.87 22.33 -19.19
CA VAL A 420 -26.24 22.85 -19.23
C VAL A 420 -27.09 22.03 -20.21
N GLY A 421 -28.32 21.73 -19.81
CA GLY A 421 -29.30 21.03 -20.65
C GLY A 421 -29.84 21.94 -21.76
N LEU A 422 -29.78 21.45 -22.99
CA LEU A 422 -30.43 22.08 -24.14
C LEU A 422 -31.77 21.38 -24.39
N TYR A 423 -32.87 22.12 -24.20
CA TYR A 423 -34.21 21.64 -24.54
C TYR A 423 -34.47 21.80 -26.03
N ASN A 424 -34.31 20.72 -26.79
CA ASN A 424 -34.71 20.62 -28.21
C ASN A 424 -35.86 19.60 -28.36
N GLY A 425 -37.01 19.89 -27.75
CA GLY A 425 -38.15 18.96 -27.77
C GLY A 425 -37.93 17.73 -26.87
N SER A 426 -37.98 16.52 -27.43
CA SER A 426 -37.91 15.25 -26.69
C SER A 426 -36.50 14.72 -26.40
N ASN A 427 -35.45 15.27 -27.02
CA ASN A 427 -34.06 14.84 -26.79
C ASN A 427 -33.34 15.80 -25.84
N HIS A 428 -32.87 15.28 -24.70
CA HIS A 428 -32.02 15.99 -23.76
C HIS A 428 -30.57 15.89 -24.24
N SER A 429 -29.99 17.01 -24.69
CA SER A 429 -28.56 17.10 -25.01
C SER A 429 -27.86 18.02 -24.00
N TRP A 430 -26.59 17.73 -23.72
CA TRP A 430 -25.79 18.47 -22.75
C TRP A 430 -24.74 19.31 -23.47
N LYS A 431 -24.61 20.59 -23.09
CA LYS A 431 -23.53 21.47 -23.56
C LYS A 431 -22.59 21.78 -22.41
N GLU A 432 -21.30 21.46 -22.57
CA GLU A 432 -20.26 21.78 -21.58
C GLU A 432 -20.08 23.30 -21.45
N ILE A 433 -19.81 23.76 -20.23
CA ILE A 433 -19.51 25.14 -19.91
C ILE A 433 -18.00 25.24 -19.64
N GLU A 434 -17.27 25.78 -20.62
CA GLU A 434 -15.80 25.81 -20.62
C GLU A 434 -15.19 26.63 -19.47
N ASN A 435 -15.95 27.57 -18.89
CA ASN A 435 -15.48 28.53 -17.89
C ASN A 435 -15.94 28.24 -16.46
N LEU A 436 -16.05 26.96 -16.06
CA LEU A 436 -16.40 26.58 -14.68
C LEU A 436 -15.44 27.21 -13.65
N ALA A 437 -14.15 27.33 -13.99
CA ALA A 437 -13.15 27.95 -13.12
C ALA A 437 -13.48 29.41 -12.74
N ASN A 438 -14.19 30.15 -13.59
CA ASN A 438 -14.54 31.55 -13.33
C ASN A 438 -15.68 31.71 -12.31
N ILE A 439 -16.40 30.62 -12.01
CA ILE A 439 -17.53 30.61 -11.09
C ILE A 439 -17.29 29.66 -9.90
N SER A 440 -16.14 28.99 -9.86
CA SER A 440 -15.76 28.08 -8.78
C SER A 440 -14.98 28.84 -7.70
N LEU A 441 -15.25 28.53 -6.43
CA LEU A 441 -14.50 29.01 -5.26
C LEU A 441 -13.54 27.95 -4.72
N THR A 442 -13.45 26.80 -5.38
CA THR A 442 -12.48 25.73 -5.10
C THR A 442 -11.68 25.38 -6.35
N SER A 443 -10.53 24.72 -6.16
CA SER A 443 -9.82 24.08 -7.27
C SER A 443 -10.70 23.01 -7.93
N LEU A 444 -10.72 22.98 -9.27
CA LEU A 444 -11.41 21.94 -10.04
C LEU A 444 -10.70 20.57 -10.00
N THR A 445 -9.55 20.49 -9.32
CA THR A 445 -8.75 19.26 -9.14
C THR A 445 -8.85 18.65 -7.75
N GLY A 446 -9.72 19.19 -6.88
CA GLY A 446 -10.01 18.68 -5.54
C GLY A 446 -11.27 17.83 -5.43
N PRO A 447 -11.51 17.20 -4.26
CA PRO A 447 -12.70 16.40 -3.97
C PRO A 447 -13.96 17.25 -3.76
N SER A 448 -13.83 18.58 -3.65
CA SER A 448 -14.95 19.49 -3.40
C SER A 448 -15.08 20.52 -4.52
N LEU A 449 -16.32 20.78 -4.93
CA LEU A 449 -16.68 21.83 -5.87
C LEU A 449 -17.62 22.81 -5.18
N VAL A 450 -17.17 24.05 -5.06
CA VAL A 450 -18.03 25.16 -4.60
C VAL A 450 -18.30 26.08 -5.77
N ILE A 451 -19.53 26.13 -6.25
CA ILE A 451 -19.95 27.13 -7.23
C ILE A 451 -20.40 28.37 -6.45
N GLY A 452 -19.71 29.47 -6.70
CA GLY A 452 -19.99 30.75 -6.08
C GLY A 452 -21.36 31.29 -6.49
N ARG A 453 -21.85 32.24 -5.70
CA ARG A 453 -23.01 33.03 -6.07
C ARG A 453 -22.67 33.98 -7.21
N GLY A 454 -23.68 34.39 -7.96
CA GLY A 454 -23.53 35.48 -8.91
C GLY A 454 -23.08 36.79 -8.27
N ASP A 455 -22.51 37.67 -9.08
CA ASP A 455 -22.25 39.06 -8.70
C ASP A 455 -23.56 39.86 -8.75
N ILE A 456 -24.12 40.15 -7.57
CA ILE A 456 -25.37 40.90 -7.41
C ILE A 456 -25.19 42.35 -7.89
N SER A 457 -24.02 42.94 -7.61
CA SER A 457 -23.67 44.33 -7.99
C SER A 457 -23.56 44.50 -9.50
N HIS A 458 -23.03 43.49 -10.20
CA HIS A 458 -22.88 43.49 -11.65
C HIS A 458 -23.96 42.69 -12.41
N LYS A 459 -25.04 42.25 -11.72
CA LYS A 459 -26.15 41.43 -12.28
C LYS A 459 -25.68 40.20 -13.07
N LYS A 460 -24.57 39.58 -12.67
CA LYS A 460 -23.99 38.44 -13.35
C LYS A 460 -24.19 37.19 -12.52
N SER A 461 -25.22 36.39 -12.83
CA SER A 461 -25.44 35.13 -12.12
C SER A 461 -24.40 34.08 -12.53
N ALA A 462 -23.86 33.34 -11.55
CA ALA A 462 -22.91 32.24 -11.81
C ALA A 462 -23.56 31.12 -12.64
N LEU A 463 -24.84 30.84 -12.35
CA LEU A 463 -25.70 29.92 -13.08
C LEU A 463 -26.91 30.66 -13.64
N LEU A 464 -27.42 30.23 -14.78
CA LEU A 464 -28.64 30.78 -15.38
C LEU A 464 -29.86 30.25 -14.66
N ARG A 465 -30.89 31.08 -14.52
CA ARG A 465 -32.17 30.73 -13.90
C ARG A 465 -33.00 29.81 -14.79
N ASN A 466 -33.83 28.96 -14.18
CA ASN A 466 -34.70 28.01 -14.86
C ASN A 466 -33.98 27.12 -15.91
N LYS A 467 -32.83 26.58 -15.54
CA LYS A 467 -32.05 25.66 -16.38
C LYS A 467 -31.73 24.40 -15.60
N THR A 468 -31.67 23.29 -16.34
CA THR A 468 -31.18 22.02 -15.82
C THR A 468 -29.68 21.94 -16.06
N TYR A 469 -28.92 21.64 -15.01
CA TYR A 469 -27.47 21.47 -15.06
C TYR A 469 -27.10 20.04 -14.68
N LYS A 470 -25.96 19.59 -15.19
CA LYS A 470 -25.31 18.34 -14.79
C LYS A 470 -23.86 18.66 -14.45
N ILE A 471 -23.49 18.35 -13.22
CA ILE A 471 -22.10 18.32 -12.78
C ILE A 471 -21.60 16.90 -12.96
N HIS A 472 -20.41 16.75 -13.53
CA HIS A 472 -19.74 15.47 -13.75
C HIS A 472 -18.37 15.54 -13.11
N ILE A 473 -18.04 14.52 -12.33
CA ILE A 473 -16.74 14.37 -11.68
C ILE A 473 -16.05 13.13 -12.23
N VAL A 474 -14.77 13.25 -12.50
CA VAL A 474 -13.87 12.12 -12.76
C VAL A 474 -12.76 12.17 -11.72
N ALA A 475 -12.52 11.06 -11.02
CA ALA A 475 -11.42 10.90 -10.07
C ALA A 475 -10.57 9.71 -10.50
N TRP A 476 -9.27 9.93 -10.73
CA TRP A 476 -8.38 8.89 -11.23
C TRP A 476 -7.78 8.09 -10.08
N LEU A 477 -7.72 6.78 -10.25
CA LEU A 477 -7.08 5.87 -9.31
C LEU A 477 -5.63 5.57 -9.71
N ASP A 478 -5.40 5.53 -11.03
CA ASP A 478 -4.12 5.38 -11.69
C ASP A 478 -4.24 5.94 -13.12
N GLU A 479 -3.21 5.78 -13.95
CA GLU A 479 -3.16 6.38 -15.30
C GLU A 479 -4.34 5.99 -16.20
N GLU A 480 -4.98 4.83 -15.96
CA GLU A 480 -6.01 4.28 -16.85
C GLU A 480 -7.35 4.01 -16.16
N ASN A 481 -7.35 3.83 -14.84
CA ASN A 481 -8.56 3.57 -14.09
C ASN A 481 -9.04 4.83 -13.38
N TYR A 482 -10.33 5.11 -13.53
CA TYR A 482 -10.99 6.21 -12.84
C TYR A 482 -12.36 5.76 -12.31
N GLN A 483 -12.91 6.58 -11.43
CA GLN A 483 -14.30 6.56 -11.02
C GLN A 483 -14.96 7.86 -11.48
N GLU A 484 -16.24 7.79 -11.76
CA GLU A 484 -17.01 8.96 -12.18
C GLU A 484 -18.39 8.95 -11.54
N ASP A 485 -18.97 10.13 -11.38
CA ASP A 485 -20.36 10.29 -10.96
C ASP A 485 -20.94 11.58 -11.57
N SER A 486 -22.27 11.71 -11.54
CA SER A 486 -22.97 12.89 -12.03
C SER A 486 -24.07 13.36 -11.09
N TYR A 487 -24.14 14.67 -10.87
CA TYR A 487 -25.17 15.32 -10.08
C TYR A 487 -26.00 16.24 -10.99
N ILE A 488 -27.30 15.95 -11.11
CA ILE A 488 -28.23 16.73 -11.93
C ILE A 488 -29.12 17.57 -11.03
N PHE A 489 -29.26 18.85 -11.35
CA PHE A 489 -30.12 19.76 -10.59
C PHE A 489 -30.76 20.80 -11.51
N GLN A 490 -31.82 21.44 -11.01
CA GLN A 490 -32.50 22.53 -11.70
C GLN A 490 -32.30 23.82 -10.91
N THR A 491 -31.99 24.91 -11.60
CA THR A 491 -31.94 26.24 -10.97
C THR A 491 -33.32 26.83 -10.79
N ASN A 492 -33.52 27.48 -9.65
CA ASN A 492 -34.79 28.10 -9.31
C ASN A 492 -35.03 29.41 -10.09
N VAL A 493 -36.27 29.90 -10.03
CA VAL A 493 -36.67 31.25 -10.46
C VAL A 493 -37.14 31.97 -9.20
N PRO A 494 -36.51 33.09 -8.81
CA PRO A 494 -36.90 33.80 -7.61
C PRO A 494 -38.22 34.56 -7.82
N PRO A 495 -38.85 35.01 -6.73
CA PRO A 495 -40.07 35.80 -6.76
C PRO A 495 -39.94 36.99 -7.70
N SER A 496 -41.01 37.36 -8.39
CA SER A 496 -41.00 38.49 -9.32
C SER A 496 -42.32 39.25 -9.37
N THR A 497 -42.25 40.52 -9.77
CA THR A 497 -43.39 41.41 -10.03
C THR A 497 -43.55 41.64 -11.53
N ARG A 498 -44.75 42.08 -11.97
CA ARG A 498 -45.07 42.27 -13.39
C ARG A 498 -45.34 43.73 -13.78
N ALA A 499 -45.85 44.56 -12.87
CA ALA A 499 -46.09 45.98 -13.12
C ALA A 499 -45.04 46.90 -12.50
N LYS A 500 -44.96 48.14 -12.97
CA LYS A 500 -44.06 49.17 -12.44
C LYS A 500 -44.45 49.67 -11.04
N ASP A 501 -45.73 49.61 -10.73
CA ASP A 501 -46.29 50.03 -9.43
C ASP A 501 -46.34 48.85 -8.44
N ASP A 502 -45.86 47.67 -8.85
CA ASP A 502 -45.67 46.50 -8.00
C ASP A 502 -44.22 46.47 -7.51
N GLY A 503 -43.99 46.11 -6.25
CA GLY A 503 -42.66 46.08 -5.68
C GLY A 503 -42.68 46.40 -4.20
N CYS A 504 -41.54 46.87 -3.70
CA CYS A 504 -41.40 47.29 -2.31
C CYS A 504 -41.30 48.81 -2.22
N PHE A 505 -41.94 49.37 -1.20
CA PHE A 505 -42.06 50.80 -0.97
C PHE A 505 -41.83 51.12 0.50
N VAL A 506 -41.40 52.37 0.77
CA VAL A 506 -41.19 52.89 2.12
C VAL A 506 -41.79 54.29 2.21
N ASP A 507 -42.60 54.53 3.24
CA ASP A 507 -43.23 55.82 3.52
C ASP A 507 -43.17 56.14 5.03
N PRO A 508 -42.77 57.37 5.44
CA PRO A 508 -42.19 58.42 4.61
C PRO A 508 -40.76 58.06 4.16
N LYS A 509 -40.25 58.71 3.10
CA LYS A 509 -38.83 58.53 2.70
C LYS A 509 -37.83 59.37 3.49
N ILE A 510 -38.34 60.35 4.26
CA ILE A 510 -37.54 61.30 5.04
C ILE A 510 -38.17 61.37 6.43
N GLY A 511 -37.35 61.23 7.46
CA GLY A 511 -37.79 61.31 8.85
C GLY A 511 -36.64 61.55 9.83
N GLU A 512 -36.98 61.50 11.11
CA GLU A 512 -36.06 61.57 12.25
C GLU A 512 -36.04 60.21 12.97
N ALA A 513 -34.88 59.79 13.46
CA ALA A 513 -34.76 58.56 14.24
C ALA A 513 -35.62 58.63 15.51
N ILE A 514 -36.07 57.48 16.03
CA ILE A 514 -36.91 57.31 17.24
C ILE A 514 -38.35 57.84 17.09
N THR A 515 -38.56 58.96 16.38
CA THR A 515 -39.87 59.63 16.34
C THR A 515 -40.68 59.30 15.09
N THR A 516 -40.02 59.07 13.95
CA THR A 516 -40.70 58.80 12.68
C THR A 516 -40.91 57.30 12.50
N GLU A 517 -42.17 56.89 12.39
CA GLU A 517 -42.53 55.53 11.98
C GLU A 517 -42.44 55.39 10.45
N PHE A 518 -41.58 54.48 10.00
CA PHE A 518 -41.41 54.11 8.60
C PHE A 518 -42.19 52.85 8.32
N THR A 519 -43.12 52.90 7.36
CA THR A 519 -43.86 51.73 6.88
C THR A 519 -43.19 51.20 5.61
N VAL A 520 -42.70 49.97 5.69
CA VAL A 520 -42.16 49.21 4.56
C VAL A 520 -43.23 48.23 4.10
N GLU A 521 -43.53 48.21 2.80
CA GLU A 521 -44.55 47.34 2.23
C GLU A 521 -44.11 46.78 0.87
N CYS A 522 -44.21 45.46 0.69
CA CYS A 522 -43.96 44.76 -0.57
C CYS A 522 -45.26 44.16 -1.13
N ILE A 523 -45.76 44.71 -2.25
CA ILE A 523 -47.04 44.30 -2.85
C ILE A 523 -46.86 43.56 -4.17
N ASN A 524 -47.80 42.66 -4.48
CA ASN A 524 -47.96 41.98 -5.77
C ASN A 524 -46.74 41.15 -6.24
N TRP A 525 -45.99 40.57 -5.31
CA TRP A 525 -44.98 39.55 -5.61
C TRP A 525 -45.62 38.20 -5.95
N THR A 526 -45.14 37.57 -7.01
CA THR A 526 -45.65 36.26 -7.47
C THR A 526 -44.52 35.26 -7.63
N ASP A 527 -44.79 34.02 -7.24
CA ASP A 527 -43.90 32.88 -7.43
C ASP A 527 -44.71 31.58 -7.58
N THR A 528 -44.11 30.56 -8.18
CA THR A 528 -44.65 29.18 -8.21
C THR A 528 -44.37 28.41 -6.92
N ASP A 529 -43.34 28.80 -6.18
CA ASP A 529 -42.78 28.14 -5.01
C ASP A 529 -43.20 28.89 -3.73
N LEU A 530 -44.47 28.71 -3.35
CA LEU A 530 -45.10 29.35 -2.20
C LEU A 530 -44.98 28.50 -0.92
N PRO A 531 -45.04 29.10 0.30
CA PRO A 531 -45.32 30.50 0.59
C PRO A 531 -44.09 31.42 0.48
N LEU A 532 -44.35 32.70 0.23
CA LEU A 532 -43.32 33.75 0.32
C LEU A 532 -43.07 34.13 1.78
N THR A 533 -41.82 34.46 2.06
CA THR A 533 -41.36 35.08 3.30
C THR A 533 -40.56 36.34 2.97
N TYR A 534 -40.47 37.24 3.93
CA TYR A 534 -39.89 38.57 3.78
C TYR A 534 -38.83 38.77 4.85
N GLN A 535 -37.68 39.26 4.43
CA GLN A 535 -36.58 39.64 5.32
C GLN A 535 -36.14 41.06 4.95
N PHE A 536 -36.34 42.00 5.85
CA PHE A 536 -35.95 43.38 5.65
C PHE A 536 -34.82 43.76 6.59
N SER A 537 -33.79 44.38 6.02
CA SER A 537 -32.56 44.71 6.71
C SER A 537 -32.00 46.06 6.26
N TYR A 538 -31.04 46.58 7.02
CA TYR A 538 -30.22 47.72 6.64
C TYR A 538 -28.76 47.45 6.99
N GLU A 539 -27.85 48.07 6.26
CA GLU A 539 -26.41 47.93 6.49
C GLU A 539 -25.90 49.05 7.40
N THR A 540 -25.07 48.67 8.37
CA THR A 540 -24.37 49.58 9.29
C THR A 540 -22.87 49.37 9.19
N GLN A 541 -22.07 50.22 9.85
CA GLN A 541 -20.60 50.04 9.91
C GLN A 541 -20.17 48.74 10.60
N PHE A 542 -21.08 48.09 11.35
CA PHE A 542 -20.83 46.82 12.05
C PHE A 542 -21.45 45.61 11.33
N GLY A 543 -22.13 45.82 10.20
CA GLY A 543 -22.81 44.79 9.42
C GLY A 543 -24.31 45.05 9.19
N ILE A 544 -24.94 44.09 8.53
CA ILE A 544 -26.37 43.96 8.26
C ILE A 544 -27.15 43.69 9.55
N VAL A 545 -28.19 44.49 9.78
CA VAL A 545 -29.16 44.32 10.86
C VAL A 545 -30.52 43.99 10.26
N VAL A 546 -31.12 42.88 10.68
CA VAL A 546 -32.45 42.46 10.25
C VAL A 546 -33.47 43.05 11.22
N PHE A 547 -34.41 43.85 10.70
CA PHE A 547 -35.46 44.48 11.50
C PHE A 547 -36.84 43.86 11.29
N HIS A 548 -37.00 43.02 10.26
CA HIS A 548 -38.23 42.28 10.02
C HIS A 548 -37.92 40.94 9.36
N ALA A 549 -38.52 39.88 9.87
CA ALA A 549 -38.44 38.54 9.28
C ALA A 549 -39.76 37.80 9.49
N GLY A 550 -40.39 37.31 8.42
CA GLY A 550 -41.62 36.50 8.54
C GLY A 550 -42.45 36.43 7.27
N GLN A 551 -43.72 36.03 7.40
CA GLN A 551 -44.66 35.93 6.26
C GLN A 551 -45.36 37.26 5.95
N GLN A 552 -45.26 38.25 6.83
CA GLN A 552 -45.93 39.53 6.63
C GLN A 552 -45.16 40.36 5.58
N PRO A 553 -45.84 40.83 4.51
CA PRO A 553 -45.22 41.63 3.47
C PRO A 553 -44.98 43.09 3.87
N ASN A 554 -45.42 43.49 5.07
CA ASN A 554 -45.29 44.83 5.59
C ASN A 554 -44.80 44.85 7.03
N VAL A 555 -44.20 45.98 7.41
CA VAL A 555 -43.77 46.28 8.78
C VAL A 555 -43.72 47.79 8.97
N THR A 556 -44.06 48.25 10.17
CA THR A 556 -43.87 49.64 10.58
C THR A 556 -42.84 49.67 11.71
N THR A 557 -41.77 50.45 11.54
CA THR A 557 -40.65 50.51 12.49
C THR A 557 -39.99 51.89 12.50
N GLU A 558 -39.26 52.18 13.57
CA GLU A 558 -38.37 53.34 13.67
C GLU A 558 -36.99 52.93 13.15
N LEU A 559 -36.43 53.73 12.24
CA LEU A 559 -35.13 53.45 11.65
C LEU A 559 -34.02 54.23 12.37
N PRO A 560 -32.79 53.71 12.42
CA PRO A 560 -31.66 54.42 13.00
C PRO A 560 -31.19 55.57 12.11
N ILE A 561 -30.33 56.41 12.67
CA ILE A 561 -29.74 57.52 11.93
C ILE A 561 -28.95 57.01 10.73
N GLY A 562 -29.18 57.63 9.58
CA GLY A 562 -28.43 57.34 8.37
C GLY A 562 -27.03 57.96 8.37
N ASN A 563 -26.17 57.55 7.44
CA ASN A 563 -24.79 57.99 7.41
C ASN A 563 -24.67 59.50 7.12
N GLN A 564 -24.15 60.25 8.09
CA GLN A 564 -24.00 61.71 8.05
C GLN A 564 -23.16 62.20 6.86
N MET A 565 -22.13 61.44 6.44
CA MET A 565 -21.29 61.78 5.28
C MET A 565 -22.06 61.73 3.96
N THR A 566 -23.17 61.00 3.93
CA THR A 566 -24.04 60.82 2.75
C THR A 566 -25.40 61.47 2.95
N ASN A 567 -25.44 62.62 3.64
CA ASN A 567 -26.66 63.36 3.92
C ASN A 567 -27.70 62.51 4.69
N TYR A 568 -27.24 61.78 5.71
CA TYR A 568 -28.08 60.91 6.54
C TYR A 568 -28.81 59.82 5.74
N SER A 569 -28.18 59.28 4.69
CA SER A 569 -28.77 58.21 3.90
C SER A 569 -28.64 56.86 4.60
N LEU A 570 -29.72 56.09 4.61
CA LEU A 570 -29.78 54.71 5.10
C LEU A 570 -30.32 53.83 3.96
N GLN A 571 -29.56 52.82 3.57
CA GLN A 571 -29.95 51.87 2.53
C GLN A 571 -30.62 50.65 3.16
N LEU A 572 -31.88 50.41 2.79
CA LEU A 572 -32.64 49.24 3.15
C LEU A 572 -32.47 48.17 2.06
N GLN A 573 -32.31 46.92 2.49
CA GLN A 573 -32.27 45.72 1.68
C GLN A 573 -33.52 44.89 1.99
N LEU A 574 -34.40 44.76 1.00
CA LEU A 574 -35.68 44.08 1.15
C LEU A 574 -35.67 42.79 0.35
N GLU A 575 -35.63 41.65 1.02
CA GLU A 575 -35.57 40.33 0.42
C GLU A 575 -36.95 39.66 0.45
N ILE A 576 -37.36 39.16 -0.70
CA ILE A 576 -38.58 38.38 -0.90
C ILE A 576 -38.14 36.98 -1.26
N ILE A 577 -38.42 36.03 -0.38
CA ILE A 577 -37.83 34.69 -0.36
C ILE A 577 -38.94 33.66 -0.61
N ASP A 578 -38.72 32.74 -1.53
CA ASP A 578 -39.63 31.63 -1.83
C ASP A 578 -39.46 30.43 -0.88
N SER A 579 -40.28 29.40 -1.07
CA SER A 579 -40.26 28.20 -0.21
C SER A 579 -38.97 27.36 -0.30
N PHE A 580 -38.17 27.53 -1.36
CA PHE A 580 -36.88 26.86 -1.55
C PHE A 580 -35.70 27.77 -1.17
N GLY A 581 -35.98 28.98 -0.67
CA GLY A 581 -34.97 29.94 -0.22
C GLY A 581 -34.30 30.73 -1.34
N ASP A 582 -34.77 30.67 -2.60
CA ASP A 582 -34.33 31.64 -3.61
C ASP A 582 -35.08 32.95 -3.39
N TYR A 583 -34.45 34.07 -3.78
CA TYR A 583 -34.97 35.36 -3.40
C TYR A 583 -34.71 36.44 -4.44
N SER A 584 -35.54 37.47 -4.37
CA SER A 584 -35.36 38.74 -5.06
C SER A 584 -35.07 39.83 -4.04
N VAL A 585 -34.16 40.74 -4.38
CA VAL A 585 -33.74 41.82 -3.50
C VAL A 585 -34.10 43.19 -4.10
N VAL A 586 -34.67 44.06 -3.29
CA VAL A 586 -34.95 45.46 -3.62
C VAL A 586 -34.19 46.36 -2.66
N PHE A 587 -33.39 47.28 -3.21
CA PHE A 587 -32.68 48.30 -2.43
C PHE A 587 -33.46 49.62 -2.43
N ILE A 588 -33.72 50.18 -1.25
CA ILE A 588 -34.40 51.47 -1.09
C ILE A 588 -33.58 52.35 -0.16
N THR A 589 -33.31 53.59 -0.58
CA THR A 589 -32.62 54.57 0.26
C THR A 589 -33.63 55.51 0.91
N VAL A 590 -33.55 55.64 2.23
CA VAL A 590 -34.31 56.61 3.04
C VAL A 590 -33.36 57.60 3.71
N GLN A 591 -33.89 58.76 4.14
CA GLN A 591 -33.12 59.76 4.89
C GLN A 591 -33.62 59.82 6.33
N VAL A 592 -32.77 59.44 7.29
CA VAL A 592 -33.12 59.40 8.72
C VAL A 592 -32.17 60.31 9.51
N ARG A 593 -32.68 61.47 9.94
CA ARG A 593 -31.91 62.52 10.61
C ARG A 593 -31.87 62.32 12.12
N GLN A 594 -31.02 63.11 12.79
CA GLN A 594 -31.00 63.17 14.25
C GLN A 594 -32.38 63.54 14.82
N PRO A 595 -32.78 62.93 15.95
CA PRO A 595 -34.02 63.27 16.63
C PRO A 595 -33.98 64.70 17.18
N THR A 596 -35.10 65.40 17.09
CA THR A 596 -35.28 66.74 17.72
C THR A 596 -35.77 66.66 19.17
N SER A 597 -36.25 65.50 19.63
CA SER A 597 -36.76 65.24 20.97
C SER A 597 -35.66 64.91 21.99
N ASP A 598 -35.94 65.19 23.28
CA ASP A 598 -35.06 64.82 24.39
C ASP A 598 -34.98 63.28 24.55
N LEU A 599 -33.76 62.74 24.60
CA LEU A 599 -33.49 61.31 24.69
C LEU A 599 -33.96 60.70 26.03
N THR A 600 -34.14 61.52 27.07
CA THR A 600 -34.55 61.06 28.41
C THR A 600 -35.97 60.48 28.45
N GLU A 601 -36.92 61.08 27.72
CA GLU A 601 -38.30 60.55 27.61
C GLU A 601 -38.32 59.21 26.86
N SER A 602 -37.48 59.10 25.82
CA SER A 602 -37.32 57.88 25.02
C SER A 602 -36.73 56.73 25.85
N GLN A 603 -35.85 57.04 26.80
CA GLN A 603 -35.25 56.04 27.69
C GLN A 603 -36.28 55.40 28.63
N GLY A 604 -37.19 56.17 29.20
CA GLY A 604 -38.26 55.62 30.04
C GLY A 604 -39.22 54.70 29.26
N GLN A 605 -39.49 55.02 28.00
CA GLN A 605 -40.28 54.16 27.11
C GLN A 605 -39.55 52.85 26.79
N LEU A 606 -38.25 52.93 26.51
CA LEU A 606 -37.41 51.77 26.25
C LEU A 606 -37.37 50.80 27.44
N ASP A 607 -37.18 51.32 28.66
CA ASP A 607 -37.20 50.52 29.88
C ASP A 607 -38.56 49.81 30.07
N GLY A 608 -39.66 50.50 29.76
CA GLY A 608 -41.00 49.92 29.76
C GLY A 608 -41.19 48.79 28.73
N LEU A 609 -40.56 48.88 27.56
CA LEU A 609 -40.60 47.82 26.54
C LEU A 609 -39.84 46.57 26.99
N PHE A 610 -38.66 46.73 27.61
CA PHE A 610 -37.93 45.60 28.21
C PHE A 610 -38.73 44.94 29.34
N GLN A 611 -39.34 45.74 30.24
CA GLN A 611 -40.13 45.23 31.37
C GLN A 611 -41.42 44.51 30.93
N SER A 612 -42.06 44.97 29.84
CA SER A 612 -43.27 44.35 29.29
C SER A 612 -42.99 43.13 28.41
N GLY A 613 -41.72 42.82 28.14
CA GLY A 613 -41.31 41.68 27.30
C GLY A 613 -41.46 41.93 25.80
N ASN A 614 -41.70 43.18 25.36
CA ASN A 614 -41.72 43.53 23.94
C ASN A 614 -40.30 43.77 23.42
N VAL A 615 -39.53 42.69 23.40
CA VAL A 615 -38.08 42.68 23.17
C VAL A 615 -37.71 43.21 21.78
N ASP A 616 -38.44 42.83 20.73
CA ASP A 616 -38.08 43.20 19.36
C ASP A 616 -38.24 44.73 19.15
N LYS A 617 -39.32 45.31 19.67
CA LYS A 617 -39.52 46.77 19.63
C LYS A 617 -38.52 47.50 20.53
N ALA A 618 -38.23 46.95 21.72
CA ALA A 618 -37.19 47.50 22.60
C ALA A 618 -35.84 47.57 21.89
N MET A 619 -35.45 46.49 21.19
CA MET A 619 -34.18 46.41 20.48
C MET A 619 -34.06 47.42 19.34
N GLN A 620 -35.11 47.57 18.53
CA GLN A 620 -35.11 48.54 17.44
C GLN A 620 -35.00 49.97 17.97
N MET A 621 -35.78 50.30 19.02
CA MET A 621 -35.73 51.61 19.67
C MET A 621 -34.35 51.87 20.31
N ALA A 622 -33.78 50.89 21.01
CA ALA A 622 -32.45 50.97 21.60
C ALA A 622 -31.37 51.24 20.54
N PHE A 623 -31.48 50.60 19.38
CA PHE A 623 -30.58 50.80 18.26
C PHE A 623 -30.70 52.22 17.68
N ALA A 624 -31.92 52.71 17.47
CA ALA A 624 -32.16 54.07 17.01
C ALA A 624 -31.62 55.11 18.00
N MET A 625 -31.87 54.92 19.31
CA MET A 625 -31.37 55.78 20.38
C MET A 625 -29.84 55.77 20.47
N LEU A 626 -29.22 54.60 20.42
CA LEU A 626 -27.75 54.48 20.49
C LEU A 626 -27.09 55.13 19.27
N SER A 627 -27.70 55.01 18.09
CA SER A 627 -27.24 55.71 16.88
C SER A 627 -27.34 57.24 16.97
N ALA A 628 -28.22 57.75 17.86
CA ALA A 628 -28.51 59.17 18.05
C ALA A 628 -27.77 59.85 19.21
N THR A 629 -27.08 59.09 20.04
CA THR A 629 -26.42 59.63 21.24
C THR A 629 -25.06 60.26 20.90
N GLN A 630 -24.77 61.46 21.42
CA GLN A 630 -23.44 62.10 21.32
C GLN A 630 -22.53 61.70 22.49
N ASP A 631 -21.21 61.72 22.28
CA ASP A 631 -20.20 61.05 23.13
C ASP A 631 -20.29 61.29 24.66
N SER A 632 -20.68 62.48 25.12
CA SER A 632 -20.63 62.83 26.56
C SER A 632 -21.77 62.28 27.42
N ASP A 633 -22.95 62.00 26.85
CA ASP A 633 -24.10 61.40 27.56
C ASP A 633 -24.16 59.87 27.39
N SER A 634 -23.16 59.29 26.70
CA SER A 634 -23.21 57.94 26.16
C SER A 634 -22.90 56.82 27.17
N GLN A 635 -22.09 57.06 28.21
CA GLN A 635 -21.57 55.99 29.07
C GLN A 635 -22.63 55.36 29.98
N SER A 636 -23.46 56.19 30.62
CA SER A 636 -24.51 55.75 31.53
C SER A 636 -25.63 55.04 30.77
N TYR A 637 -26.01 55.58 29.61
CA TYR A 637 -26.96 54.95 28.69
C TYR A 637 -26.46 53.61 28.16
N LYS A 638 -25.21 53.53 27.66
CA LYS A 638 -24.58 52.29 27.20
C LYS A 638 -24.60 51.21 28.30
N SER A 639 -24.24 51.57 29.53
CA SER A 639 -24.23 50.62 30.66
C SER A 639 -25.63 50.16 31.04
N SER A 640 -26.59 51.08 31.14
CA SER A 640 -28.00 50.74 31.43
C SER A 640 -28.62 49.84 30.35
N LEU A 641 -28.28 50.09 29.09
CA LEU A 641 -28.72 49.26 27.97
C LEU A 641 -28.15 47.84 28.06
N ILE A 642 -26.84 47.71 28.30
CA ILE A 642 -26.19 46.40 28.49
C ILE A 642 -26.83 45.64 29.66
N ASP A 643 -27.16 46.32 30.75
CA ASP A 643 -27.82 45.71 31.91
C ASP A 643 -29.22 45.17 31.58
N ASN A 644 -30.03 45.94 30.86
CA ASN A 644 -31.34 45.51 30.39
C ASN A 644 -31.23 44.30 29.44
N MET A 645 -30.14 44.22 28.66
CA MET A 645 -29.91 43.14 27.70
C MET A 645 -29.30 41.88 28.32
N ALA A 646 -28.59 41.98 29.45
CA ALA A 646 -27.75 40.91 29.98
C ALA A 646 -28.47 39.57 30.21
N ASN A 647 -29.77 39.60 30.52
CA ASN A 647 -30.59 38.42 30.78
C ASN A 647 -31.44 37.96 29.59
N MET A 648 -31.25 38.57 28.43
CA MET A 648 -32.02 38.23 27.24
C MET A 648 -31.63 36.89 26.65
N LYS A 649 -32.64 36.17 26.14
CA LYS A 649 -32.43 34.93 25.40
C LYS A 649 -32.70 35.18 23.92
N VAL A 650 -31.67 35.00 23.10
CA VAL A 650 -31.80 35.09 21.65
C VAL A 650 -32.56 33.86 21.14
N ALA A 651 -33.71 34.09 20.50
CA ALA A 651 -34.59 33.03 20.01
C ALA A 651 -34.81 33.07 18.49
N SER A 652 -34.41 34.15 17.81
CA SER A 652 -34.58 34.33 16.37
C SER A 652 -33.36 34.96 15.71
N VAL A 653 -33.22 34.77 14.39
CA VAL A 653 -32.16 35.40 13.58
C VAL A 653 -32.25 36.93 13.62
N GLN A 654 -33.47 37.48 13.63
CA GLN A 654 -33.72 38.91 13.81
C GLN A 654 -33.11 39.41 15.13
N GLN A 655 -33.44 38.75 16.24
CA GLN A 655 -32.90 39.09 17.57
C GLN A 655 -31.39 38.94 17.62
N ALA A 656 -30.84 37.88 17.02
CA ALA A 656 -29.40 37.66 16.97
C ALA A 656 -28.69 38.82 16.24
N SER A 657 -29.20 39.23 15.07
CA SER A 657 -28.62 40.32 14.29
C SER A 657 -28.70 41.67 15.02
N LEU A 658 -29.82 41.94 15.72
CA LEU A 658 -30.01 43.15 16.51
C LEU A 658 -29.09 43.18 17.73
N VAL A 659 -29.00 42.09 18.50
CA VAL A 659 -28.12 41.98 19.67
C VAL A 659 -26.66 42.18 19.27
N VAL A 660 -26.20 41.51 18.21
CA VAL A 660 -24.82 41.65 17.72
C VAL A 660 -24.52 43.07 17.26
N GLY A 661 -25.40 43.67 16.45
CA GLY A 661 -25.21 45.03 15.97
C GLY A 661 -25.22 46.07 17.09
N LEU A 662 -26.15 45.92 18.05
CA LEU A 662 -26.30 46.84 19.18
C LEU A 662 -25.12 46.76 20.14
N LEU A 663 -24.64 45.56 20.47
CA LEU A 663 -23.47 45.38 21.33
C LEU A 663 -22.20 45.89 20.64
N ALA A 664 -22.01 45.61 19.34
CA ALA A 664 -20.87 46.13 18.59
C ALA A 664 -20.82 47.67 18.59
N MET A 665 -22.00 48.31 18.52
CA MET A 665 -22.12 49.77 18.62
C MET A 665 -21.92 50.27 20.07
N ALA A 666 -22.49 49.58 21.07
CA ALA A 666 -22.42 49.99 22.47
C ALA A 666 -20.99 49.91 23.01
N THR A 667 -20.20 48.96 22.51
CA THR A 667 -18.79 48.80 22.88
C THR A 667 -17.82 49.61 22.00
N ASP A 668 -18.30 50.37 21.01
CA ASP A 668 -17.43 51.29 20.26
C ASP A 668 -17.19 52.57 21.08
N GLY A 669 -15.92 52.89 21.30
CA GLY A 669 -15.45 54.01 22.13
C GLY A 669 -14.73 53.57 23.42
N ASP A 670 -14.25 54.54 24.20
CA ASP A 670 -13.44 54.29 25.40
C ASP A 670 -14.29 54.27 26.70
N GLY A 671 -13.97 53.35 27.62
CA GLY A 671 -14.46 53.39 29.01
C GLY A 671 -15.67 52.50 29.38
N LEU A 672 -15.78 51.31 28.80
CA LEU A 672 -16.75 50.31 29.26
C LEU A 672 -16.35 49.77 30.65
N SER A 673 -17.25 49.78 31.64
CA SER A 673 -16.96 49.21 32.97
C SER A 673 -16.68 47.71 32.89
N GLY A 674 -15.88 47.17 33.81
CA GLY A 674 -15.55 45.74 33.84
C GLY A 674 -16.78 44.82 33.90
N ASP A 675 -17.81 45.20 34.67
CA ASP A 675 -19.08 44.45 34.75
C ASP A 675 -19.86 44.48 33.42
N SER A 676 -19.88 45.63 32.73
CA SER A 676 -20.46 45.73 31.39
C SER A 676 -19.69 44.89 30.37
N GLN A 677 -18.36 44.83 30.46
CA GLN A 677 -17.54 43.95 29.60
C GLN A 677 -17.93 42.47 29.80
N ASP A 678 -18.07 42.01 31.05
CA ASP A 678 -18.44 40.62 31.36
C ASP A 678 -19.85 40.28 30.83
N LYS A 679 -20.82 41.18 31.00
CA LYS A 679 -22.19 41.03 30.46
C LYS A 679 -22.22 40.95 28.94
N VAL A 680 -21.46 41.81 28.25
CA VAL A 680 -21.35 41.80 26.79
C VAL A 680 -20.76 40.47 26.30
N LEU A 681 -19.65 40.02 26.88
CA LEU A 681 -19.00 38.76 26.47
C LEU A 681 -19.93 37.56 26.65
N ASN A 682 -20.67 37.50 27.77
CA ASN A 682 -21.64 36.44 28.02
C ASN A 682 -22.80 36.45 27.00
N LEU A 683 -23.35 37.63 26.71
CA LEU A 683 -24.46 37.75 25.76
C LEU A 683 -24.01 37.46 24.32
N LEU A 684 -22.83 37.94 23.91
CA LEU A 684 -22.23 37.58 22.62
C LEU A 684 -22.00 36.07 22.53
N GLY A 685 -21.45 35.43 23.57
CA GLY A 685 -21.26 33.98 23.61
C GLY A 685 -22.55 33.19 23.43
N SER A 686 -23.60 33.53 24.18
CA SER A 686 -24.92 32.87 24.01
C SER A 686 -25.54 33.10 22.63
N THR A 687 -25.26 34.27 22.02
CA THR A 687 -25.72 34.58 20.66
C THR A 687 -24.95 33.76 19.62
N VAL A 688 -23.64 33.55 19.82
CA VAL A 688 -22.82 32.66 19.00
C VAL A 688 -23.38 31.24 19.06
N ASP A 689 -23.67 30.71 20.24
CA ASP A 689 -24.26 29.38 20.40
C ASP A 689 -25.57 29.22 19.60
N PHE A 690 -26.44 30.23 19.66
CA PHE A 690 -27.66 30.25 18.86
C PHE A 690 -27.35 30.26 17.36
N ILE A 691 -26.48 31.14 16.88
CA ILE A 691 -26.13 31.24 15.44
C ILE A 691 -25.50 29.94 14.96
N SER A 692 -24.60 29.34 15.72
CA SER A 692 -23.97 28.05 15.40
C SER A 692 -25.00 26.94 15.24
N SER A 693 -26.04 26.92 16.08
CA SER A 693 -27.16 25.98 15.93
C SER A 693 -27.97 26.20 14.63
N GLN A 694 -28.15 27.46 14.21
CA GLN A 694 -28.86 27.81 12.97
C GLN A 694 -28.00 27.54 11.72
N MET A 695 -26.69 27.72 11.80
CA MET A 695 -25.76 27.37 10.72
C MET A 695 -25.73 25.86 10.50
N ALA A 696 -25.71 25.07 11.58
CA ALA A 696 -25.73 23.61 11.50
C ALA A 696 -27.02 23.05 10.87
N SER A 697 -28.16 23.74 11.02
CA SER A 697 -29.43 23.36 10.39
C SER A 697 -29.56 23.84 8.94
N GLY A 698 -28.60 24.61 8.42
CA GLY A 698 -28.64 25.19 7.07
C GLY A 698 -29.66 26.33 6.92
N GLY A 699 -30.18 26.86 8.02
CA GLY A 699 -31.27 27.84 8.03
C GLY A 699 -30.88 29.28 7.69
N MET A 700 -29.60 29.55 7.41
CA MET A 700 -29.06 30.92 7.35
C MET A 700 -28.29 31.20 6.06
N ASP A 701 -28.53 32.36 5.46
CA ASP A 701 -27.84 32.80 4.25
C ASP A 701 -26.35 33.13 4.53
N SER A 702 -25.47 32.83 3.58
CA SER A 702 -24.03 32.99 3.73
C SER A 702 -23.60 34.45 3.94
N ASP A 703 -24.30 35.43 3.38
CA ASP A 703 -24.00 36.85 3.59
C ASP A 703 -24.41 37.31 4.95
N LEU A 704 -25.58 36.85 5.41
CA LEU A 704 -26.05 37.14 6.75
C LEU A 704 -25.11 36.53 7.79
N VAL A 705 -24.63 35.31 7.57
CA VAL A 705 -23.60 34.67 8.41
C VAL A 705 -22.31 35.49 8.43
N LYS A 706 -21.82 35.92 7.26
CA LYS A 706 -20.60 36.73 7.17
C LYS A 706 -20.76 38.09 7.88
N SER A 707 -21.93 38.70 7.70
CA SER A 707 -22.28 39.98 8.32
C SER A 707 -22.33 39.87 9.84
N ILE A 708 -23.08 38.89 10.37
CA ILE A 708 -23.17 38.67 11.81
C ILE A 708 -21.81 38.28 12.38
N GLY A 709 -21.02 37.48 11.68
CA GLY A 709 -19.62 37.19 12.05
C GLY A 709 -18.78 38.46 12.19
N THR A 710 -18.93 39.41 11.26
CA THR A 710 -18.25 40.72 11.32
C THR A 710 -18.68 41.54 12.54
N GLY A 711 -19.98 41.57 12.84
CA GLY A 711 -20.51 42.24 14.02
C GLY A 711 -20.03 41.61 15.32
N LEU A 712 -20.02 40.27 15.41
CA LEU A 712 -19.50 39.52 16.55
C LEU A 712 -18.02 39.84 16.80
N PHE A 713 -17.19 39.76 15.76
CA PHE A 713 -15.77 40.13 15.85
C PHE A 713 -15.57 41.61 16.19
N SER A 714 -16.49 42.50 15.82
CA SER A 714 -16.42 43.92 16.19
C SER A 714 -16.69 44.11 17.67
N GLY A 715 -17.78 43.56 18.20
CA GLY A 715 -18.10 43.63 19.63
C GLY A 715 -17.03 42.99 20.51
N ILE A 716 -16.61 41.76 20.18
CA ILE A 716 -15.55 41.03 20.91
C ILE A 716 -14.22 41.77 20.81
N GLY A 717 -13.85 42.24 19.61
CA GLY A 717 -12.61 42.97 19.38
C GLY A 717 -12.53 44.29 20.13
N ASN A 718 -13.65 45.00 20.26
CA ASN A 718 -13.73 46.24 21.04
C ASN A 718 -13.53 45.97 22.54
N VAL A 719 -14.21 44.96 23.11
CA VAL A 719 -14.01 44.57 24.51
C VAL A 719 -12.58 44.08 24.75
N LEU A 720 -12.02 43.29 23.84
CA LEU A 720 -10.64 42.82 23.92
C LEU A 720 -9.64 43.98 23.94
N ASN A 721 -9.85 45.01 23.12
CA ASN A 721 -9.01 46.19 23.09
C ASN A 721 -9.03 46.94 24.43
N VAL A 722 -10.22 47.16 25.01
CA VAL A 722 -10.37 47.81 26.33
C VAL A 722 -9.73 46.95 27.43
N ALA A 723 -10.10 45.68 27.56
CA ALA A 723 -9.56 44.77 28.56
C ALA A 723 -8.03 44.62 28.49
N SER A 724 -7.48 44.57 27.26
CA SER A 724 -6.05 44.51 27.04
C SER A 724 -5.33 45.80 27.45
N SER A 725 -5.96 46.96 27.27
CA SER A 725 -5.40 48.25 27.70
C SER A 725 -5.38 48.38 29.23
N GLU A 726 -6.45 47.96 29.91
CA GLU A 726 -6.55 47.95 31.38
C GLU A 726 -5.59 46.94 32.02
N ALA A 727 -5.33 45.80 31.35
CA ALA A 727 -4.36 44.81 31.80
C ALA A 727 -2.90 45.30 31.68
N GLY A 728 -2.64 46.20 30.72
CA GLY A 728 -1.30 46.69 30.36
C GLY A 728 -0.88 48.01 31.01
N SER A 729 -1.79 48.75 31.67
CA SER A 729 -1.44 50.02 32.29
C SER A 729 -0.50 49.83 33.49
N GLU A 730 0.75 50.27 33.36
CA GLU A 730 1.64 50.53 34.50
C GLU A 730 1.07 51.73 35.27
N GLY A 731 0.49 51.49 36.44
CA GLY A 731 0.06 52.56 37.34
C GLY A 731 1.29 53.14 38.04
N GLU A 732 1.36 54.46 38.18
CA GLU A 732 2.34 55.12 39.05
C GLU A 732 2.19 54.56 40.48
N GLU A 733 3.31 54.12 41.06
CA GLU A 733 3.42 53.52 42.39
C GLU A 733 2.77 54.42 43.46
N THR A 734 1.57 54.07 43.90
CA THR A 734 0.92 54.60 45.11
C THR A 734 0.20 53.49 45.87
N GLU A 735 0.02 53.71 47.18
CA GLU A 735 -0.23 52.73 48.26
C GLU A 735 -1.50 51.82 48.16
N GLU A 736 -2.17 51.72 47.01
CA GLU A 736 -3.31 50.82 46.75
C GLU A 736 -2.91 49.59 45.88
N GLU A 737 -1.79 48.94 46.20
CA GLU A 737 -1.21 47.85 45.39
C GLU A 737 -2.12 46.62 45.24
N THR A 738 -2.90 46.24 46.27
CA THR A 738 -3.71 45.00 46.24
C THR A 738 -4.97 45.09 45.37
N ASP A 739 -5.65 46.25 45.34
CA ASP A 739 -6.84 46.43 44.49
C ASP A 739 -6.45 46.61 43.01
N SER A 740 -5.31 47.27 42.76
CA SER A 740 -4.74 47.44 41.41
C SER A 740 -4.33 46.11 40.76
N GLU A 741 -3.71 45.19 41.51
CA GLU A 741 -3.38 43.85 40.99
C GLU A 741 -4.63 42.99 40.72
N ALA A 742 -5.63 43.03 41.61
CA ALA A 742 -6.88 42.29 41.42
C ALA A 742 -7.65 42.77 40.19
N MET A 743 -7.69 44.08 39.95
CA MET A 743 -8.31 44.66 38.74
C MET A 743 -7.56 44.26 37.47
N LYS A 744 -6.23 44.27 37.47
CA LYS A 744 -5.41 43.80 36.34
C LYS A 744 -5.67 42.33 36.03
N GLU A 745 -5.76 41.48 37.04
CA GLU A 745 -6.01 40.05 36.85
C GLU A 745 -7.42 39.80 36.29
N GLN A 746 -8.43 40.57 36.73
CA GLN A 746 -9.76 40.53 36.12
C GLN A 746 -9.73 40.97 34.65
N SER A 747 -9.03 42.04 34.29
CA SER A 747 -8.93 42.50 32.89
C SER A 747 -8.16 41.51 32.01
N LYS A 748 -7.13 40.81 32.53
CA LYS A 748 -6.53 39.65 31.83
C LYS A 748 -7.53 38.52 31.62
N GLY A 749 -8.34 38.22 32.64
CA GLY A 749 -9.42 37.23 32.55
C GLY A 749 -10.42 37.57 31.45
N ARG A 750 -10.83 38.84 31.35
CA ARG A 750 -11.72 39.34 30.29
C ARG A 750 -11.08 39.25 28.91
N ALA A 751 -9.82 39.64 28.77
CA ALA A 751 -9.08 39.50 27.51
C ALA A 751 -8.99 38.05 27.05
N LYS A 752 -8.72 37.11 27.98
CA LYS A 752 -8.71 35.66 27.69
C LYS A 752 -10.10 35.15 27.27
N ASN A 753 -11.16 35.57 27.96
CA ASN A 753 -12.52 35.20 27.59
C ASN A 753 -12.90 35.73 26.19
N ALA A 754 -12.56 36.98 25.88
CA ALA A 754 -12.76 37.55 24.56
C ALA A 754 -12.00 36.78 23.46
N LEU A 755 -10.74 36.39 23.70
CA LEU A 755 -9.97 35.56 22.75
C LEU A 755 -10.59 34.17 22.55
N ASN A 756 -11.08 33.53 23.62
CA ASN A 756 -11.80 32.26 23.50
C ASN A 756 -13.08 32.41 22.66
N LEU A 757 -13.82 33.50 22.84
CA LEU A 757 -15.00 33.82 22.03
C LEU A 757 -14.64 34.08 20.56
N VAL A 758 -13.51 34.73 20.27
CA VAL A 758 -13.00 34.83 18.87
C VAL A 758 -12.79 33.44 18.28
N SER A 759 -12.19 32.51 19.03
CA SER A 759 -12.01 31.12 18.59
C SER A 759 -13.35 30.44 18.31
N GLN A 760 -14.30 30.53 19.25
CA GLN A 760 -15.63 29.90 19.14
C GLN A 760 -16.41 30.42 17.92
N VAL A 761 -16.38 31.73 17.65
CA VAL A 761 -16.97 32.33 16.44
C VAL A 761 -16.27 31.80 15.19
N GLY A 762 -14.93 31.75 15.21
CA GLY A 762 -14.13 31.23 14.12
C GLY A 762 -14.45 29.79 13.77
N ASP A 763 -14.48 28.89 14.76
CA ASP A 763 -14.82 27.47 14.59
C ASP A 763 -16.22 27.29 13.99
N SER A 764 -17.18 28.07 14.51
CA SER A 764 -18.56 28.05 14.05
C SER A 764 -18.68 28.49 12.60
N LEU A 765 -18.00 29.56 12.20
CA LEU A 765 -17.96 30.03 10.81
C LEU A 765 -17.18 29.08 9.91
N MET A 766 -16.09 28.47 10.40
CA MET A 766 -15.27 27.50 9.66
C MET A 766 -16.07 26.26 9.26
N SER A 767 -17.00 25.84 10.11
CA SER A 767 -17.89 24.70 9.83
C SER A 767 -18.70 24.86 8.53
N THR A 768 -18.90 26.10 8.07
CA THR A 768 -19.62 26.44 6.84
C THR A 768 -18.75 26.46 5.57
N LYS A 769 -17.43 26.27 5.71
CA LYS A 769 -16.47 26.24 4.60
C LYS A 769 -16.23 24.80 4.13
N ALA A 770 -16.21 24.62 2.81
CA ALA A 770 -15.81 23.35 2.20
C ALA A 770 -14.28 23.20 2.18
N VAL A 771 -13.80 21.96 2.08
CA VAL A 771 -12.35 21.70 1.96
C VAL A 771 -11.81 22.25 0.64
N GLY A 772 -10.80 23.12 0.73
CA GLY A 772 -10.20 23.75 -0.45
C GLY A 772 -10.92 25.03 -0.92
N GLU A 773 -11.93 25.50 -0.17
CA GLU A 773 -12.59 26.78 -0.43
C GLU A 773 -11.60 27.92 -0.18
N GLU A 774 -11.66 28.99 -0.98
CA GLU A 774 -10.81 30.18 -0.78
C GLU A 774 -10.93 30.76 0.65
N PRO A 775 -9.85 31.30 1.25
CA PRO A 775 -9.89 31.88 2.59
C PRO A 775 -10.88 33.04 2.70
N THR A 776 -11.54 33.17 3.86
CA THR A 776 -12.41 34.31 4.17
C THR A 776 -11.76 35.19 5.22
N THR A 777 -11.59 36.48 4.92
CA THR A 777 -11.08 37.47 5.89
C THR A 777 -12.22 38.35 6.41
N PHE A 778 -12.29 38.48 7.74
CA PHE A 778 -13.17 39.40 8.46
C PHE A 778 -12.34 40.56 8.98
N LYS A 779 -12.70 41.79 8.61
CA LYS A 779 -11.98 43.00 9.01
C LYS A 779 -12.87 43.88 9.86
N THR A 780 -12.42 44.19 11.06
CA THR A 780 -13.02 45.18 11.95
C THR A 780 -12.00 46.26 12.30
N LYS A 781 -12.42 47.25 13.10
CA LYS A 781 -11.57 48.34 13.59
C LYS A 781 -10.44 47.81 14.47
N SER A 782 -10.75 46.85 15.34
CA SER A 782 -9.85 46.36 16.41
C SER A 782 -9.25 44.99 16.11
N LEU A 783 -9.90 44.20 15.23
CA LEU A 783 -9.55 42.80 14.97
C LEU A 783 -9.63 42.48 13.46
N GLU A 784 -8.75 41.59 13.02
CA GLU A 784 -8.83 40.93 11.73
C GLU A 784 -8.79 39.43 11.95
N VAL A 785 -9.70 38.67 11.35
CA VAL A 785 -9.73 37.21 11.49
C VAL A 785 -9.75 36.58 10.11
N LEU A 786 -8.74 35.76 9.83
CA LEU A 786 -8.70 34.94 8.62
C LEU A 786 -9.14 33.51 8.97
N LEU A 787 -10.08 33.00 8.18
CA LEU A 787 -10.58 31.62 8.27
C LEU A 787 -10.26 30.88 6.97
N ASP A 788 -9.54 29.77 7.07
CA ASP A 788 -9.12 28.94 5.95
C ASP A 788 -9.28 27.44 6.27
N ARG A 789 -9.76 26.65 5.31
CA ARG A 789 -9.93 25.19 5.42
C ARG A 789 -9.40 24.53 4.16
N GLN A 790 -8.28 23.82 4.29
CA GLN A 790 -7.55 23.24 3.15
C GLN A 790 -7.18 21.79 3.37
N LYS A 791 -6.74 21.10 2.32
CA LYS A 791 -6.04 19.82 2.49
C LYS A 791 -4.71 20.03 3.19
N SER A 792 -4.27 19.01 3.91
CA SER A 792 -2.93 18.99 4.52
C SER A 792 -1.81 19.19 3.50
N SER A 793 -1.94 18.64 2.28
CA SER A 793 -0.98 18.84 1.18
C SER A 793 -0.86 20.29 0.74
N ASP A 794 -1.97 21.04 0.80
CA ASP A 794 -2.09 22.38 0.24
C ASP A 794 -1.77 23.46 1.29
N MET A 795 -1.64 23.05 2.55
CA MET A 795 -1.28 23.91 3.68
C MET A 795 0.23 24.19 3.76
N GLY A 796 1.05 23.27 3.25
CA GLY A 796 2.51 23.40 3.30
C GLY A 796 3.03 24.59 2.51
N GLY A 797 3.82 25.47 3.14
CA GLY A 797 4.35 26.68 2.48
C GLY A 797 3.31 27.78 2.27
N LYS A 798 2.04 27.56 2.65
CA LYS A 798 0.97 28.54 2.49
C LYS A 798 1.22 29.74 3.40
N LYS A 799 0.99 30.95 2.86
CA LYS A 799 1.01 32.18 3.64
C LYS A 799 -0.40 32.45 4.17
N LEU A 800 -0.56 32.44 5.49
CA LEU A 800 -1.79 32.81 6.18
C LEU A 800 -1.71 34.27 6.63
N GLY A 801 -2.52 35.14 6.04
CA GLY A 801 -2.58 36.57 6.34
C GLY A 801 -2.60 37.45 5.09
N GLU A 802 -2.98 38.71 5.25
CA GLU A 802 -3.14 39.67 4.15
C GLU A 802 -2.01 40.73 4.16
N GLY A 803 -1.48 41.08 2.99
CA GLY A 803 -0.43 42.11 2.85
C GLY A 803 0.93 41.71 3.47
N SER A 804 1.56 42.63 4.19
CA SER A 804 2.86 42.42 4.87
C SER A 804 2.73 41.67 6.21
N SER A 805 1.51 41.54 6.74
CA SER A 805 1.17 40.80 7.96
C SER A 805 0.69 39.40 7.60
N GLY A 806 1.55 38.38 7.75
CA GLY A 806 1.14 37.00 7.57
C GLY A 806 2.24 36.01 7.97
N VAL A 807 1.82 34.81 8.36
CA VAL A 807 2.69 33.72 8.75
C VAL A 807 2.83 32.76 7.58
N ALA A 808 4.06 32.52 7.14
CA ALA A 808 4.34 31.46 6.17
C ALA A 808 4.50 30.15 6.92
N LEU A 809 3.71 29.15 6.54
CA LEU A 809 3.79 27.84 7.15
C LEU A 809 4.99 27.04 6.62
N PRO A 810 5.60 26.17 7.45
CA PRO A 810 6.56 25.16 6.98
C PRO A 810 5.97 24.23 5.91
N SER A 811 6.80 23.36 5.34
CA SER A 811 6.33 22.34 4.40
C SER A 811 5.30 21.38 5.06
N ALA A 812 4.39 20.82 4.28
CA ALA A 812 3.36 19.90 4.79
C ALA A 812 3.96 18.68 5.51
N GLY A 813 5.09 18.16 5.00
CA GLY A 813 5.81 17.06 5.65
C GLY A 813 6.38 17.44 7.02
N SER A 814 6.78 18.70 7.21
CA SER A 814 7.22 19.22 8.51
C SER A 814 6.06 19.44 9.48
N LEU A 815 4.90 19.84 8.97
CA LEU A 815 3.70 20.12 9.79
C LEU A 815 3.00 18.85 10.27
N PHE A 816 2.88 17.83 9.41
CA PHE A 816 2.00 16.68 9.66
C PHE A 816 2.73 15.33 9.70
N GLY A 817 4.01 15.26 9.33
CA GLY A 817 4.76 14.00 9.29
C GLY A 817 4.17 12.98 8.31
N GLN A 818 4.22 11.69 8.66
CA GLN A 818 3.70 10.59 7.83
C GLN A 818 2.18 10.41 7.92
N SER A 819 1.54 11.00 8.93
CA SER A 819 0.11 10.88 9.20
C SER A 819 -0.56 12.24 9.05
N SER A 820 -0.99 12.56 7.82
CA SER A 820 -1.65 13.83 7.50
C SER A 820 -3.16 13.69 7.62
N PRO A 821 -3.87 14.64 8.28
CA PRO A 821 -5.33 14.66 8.23
C PRO A 821 -5.81 15.02 6.82
N ASP A 822 -7.02 14.62 6.47
CA ASP A 822 -7.63 14.90 5.16
C ASP A 822 -7.84 16.41 4.94
N ALA A 823 -8.15 17.14 6.02
CA ALA A 823 -8.35 18.59 6.02
C ALA A 823 -7.75 19.23 7.28
N VAL A 824 -7.37 20.50 7.14
CA VAL A 824 -6.78 21.33 8.18
C VAL A 824 -7.51 22.67 8.20
N ASP A 825 -8.02 23.01 9.37
CA ASP A 825 -8.67 24.28 9.64
C ASP A 825 -7.62 25.26 10.21
N SER A 826 -7.67 26.50 9.76
CA SER A 826 -6.73 27.54 10.16
C SER A 826 -7.49 28.82 10.47
N GLN A 827 -7.37 29.25 11.72
CA GLN A 827 -7.89 30.51 12.20
C GLN A 827 -6.72 31.40 12.63
N VAL A 828 -6.58 32.57 12.00
CA VAL A 828 -5.53 33.53 12.33
C VAL A 828 -6.16 34.85 12.76
N PRO A 829 -6.25 35.12 14.08
CA PRO A 829 -6.62 36.43 14.58
C PRO A 829 -5.42 37.39 14.56
N GLY A 830 -5.60 38.58 14.02
CA GLY A 830 -4.67 39.69 14.02
C GLY A 830 -5.26 40.91 14.72
N LEU A 831 -4.64 41.34 15.81
CA LEU A 831 -5.05 42.53 16.55
C LEU A 831 -4.52 43.80 15.86
N LYS A 832 -5.40 44.78 15.63
CA LYS A 832 -5.04 46.11 15.11
C LYS A 832 -4.82 47.08 16.27
N LEU A 833 -3.81 46.79 17.11
CA LEU A 833 -3.47 47.64 18.24
C LEU A 833 -2.74 48.91 17.80
N PHE A 834 -3.13 50.06 18.34
CA PHE A 834 -2.26 51.24 18.41
C PHE A 834 -1.45 51.18 19.72
N ILE A 835 -0.15 50.85 19.59
CA ILE A 835 1.01 51.04 20.52
C ILE A 835 1.20 50.00 21.68
N PRO A 836 2.39 49.90 22.31
CA PRO A 836 3.51 49.00 22.01
C PRO A 836 3.56 47.73 22.90
N LEU A 837 3.87 46.59 22.27
CA LEU A 837 4.47 45.38 22.88
C LEU A 837 3.86 44.86 24.20
N LEU A 838 2.69 44.23 24.12
CA LEU A 838 2.40 43.11 25.01
C LEU A 838 3.31 41.92 24.63
N ARG A 839 4.28 41.61 25.49
CA ARG A 839 4.96 40.31 25.46
C ARG A 839 3.93 39.23 25.80
N ILE A 840 3.63 38.40 24.81
CA ILE A 840 2.90 37.15 25.00
C ILE A 840 3.78 36.24 25.88
N PRO A 841 3.27 35.63 26.96
CA PRO A 841 4.03 34.67 27.76
C PRO A 841 4.38 33.43 26.92
N GLU A 842 5.60 32.90 27.08
CA GLU A 842 6.17 31.77 26.31
C GLU A 842 5.49 30.40 26.51
N ASP A 843 4.37 30.32 27.22
CA ASP A 843 3.62 29.07 27.44
C ASP A 843 2.27 29.11 26.72
N LEU A 844 2.29 28.97 25.38
CA LEU A 844 1.12 28.66 24.54
C LEU A 844 1.54 27.86 23.30
#